data_AF-A0A9P6VRX9-F1
#
_entry.id   AF-A0A9P6VRX9-F1
#
_cell.length_a   1.000
_cell.length_b   1.000
_cell.length_c   1.000
_cell.angle_alpha   90.00
_cell.angle_beta   90.00
_cell.angle_gamma   90.00
#
_symmetry.space_group_name_H-M   'P 1'
#
loop_
_entity.id
_entity.type
_entity.pdbx_description
1 polymer ?
#
loop_
_entity_poly.entity_id
_entity_poly.type
_entity_poly.pdbx_seq_one_letter_code
_entity_poly.pdbx_strand_id
1 'polypeptide(L)'
;MLSLFVPSIRKIVIVQGASADNDGEQSHAFEPLLLDFFSDFNKLVERKIDQLILTKVGLIGISDIKDSLEIIVSNAVKDAPNSHLFLGKPVDGVDSKYSSSILSSIDHQRTLESSYIRVLQQLFSSNLNILNEFQSDSIAANSPEYGFGYLLKSDNIREKLVENAKSLLDLTSFKDIPAADATNLVKLLSKWIDFNSSSKNSNEESNETSTAIFNIFKTYPECKSIKTFLEISADIEDYLFKSNWLIGSDAWSYDVGNSGVHQVLSSKKNVNMLIIDSETSSTRKRNKSFSKKNIGLYAMNFHTVYVASVAVYSSYTQLLTSLLEASKFDGPSVVIAYLPYETEKYNPVDILKETKIAVNSGYWPLYRYDPSIEDDEEAFKLDSSVIRKELQDFLDRENKLTLLTKKEPGIETTVEQSVSDAIAKKLELRNKAALDQLLNGLSGPPLHIYYASDGGNASSLASRLASRATSRSLKATSLSMDTIVIDELSGEENVVFITSTAGQGEFPQDGKAFWQELKMAGQADLSNLRFSVFGLGDSKYWPRKEDSRYFNKPSKDLFSKLQSLGADPFVPLGLGDDQDDNGYETAYSIWEQQLWVELGVDKIEVADEPRELTAEDIKLQSNFLRGTLAADLVNEETGNITNENTQIAKFHGLYMQDDRDIRSTRKEQGLEPLYAFMARVRTPHGTASPEQWLLLDKLSDETGNGTIKLTNRATFQLHGVLKKDIKHTIRSMNSLLMDTLAGSGDVNRDVMISAIPENKKVHDQLVSIGKQISEYFLPKTTAYHEIWLHGVDERDDDPTWPAIYENRKEGPRKKKTMVSGNALVDVEPIYSPVYLPRKFKVNIAAPPYNDVDVWSSDVGLISIINQETQEIEGFNLLAGGGMGTTHNNIKTWPDTGKMLGFVTPNNVIKAIESVLIFQRDNGDRTNRKHARLRYTIDTVGFENFKNIVEERLDFNFKPPRDYAIDSNVDKFGWVKDETGLNHFTTFIENGRVLDAPGMNQKTGLREIAKYMQLKKCGEFRLTGNQHIIISKIQDNYLPELKELLKQFQLDNLQLSGLKLSSSSCVGFPTCGLAMAESERFFPIVVTEIEETLEDFGLRHDSVVLRISGCGNGCSRPWLAEVALVGKAPNVYNIMLGGGYHGNRLNKLYRSNVKDKDICGILKPLFKQWALERYEAEHFGDFLIRKDIIKETTEGKHFHDNVAQEAY
;
A
#
# COMPACT_ATOMS: atom_id res chain seq x y z
N MET A 1 5.67 54.81 19.49
CA MET A 1 5.68 54.92 20.98
C MET A 1 6.43 56.14 21.48
N LEU A 2 7.66 56.42 21.00
CA LEU A 2 8.47 57.58 21.42
C LEU A 2 7.81 58.97 21.23
N SER A 3 6.84 59.09 20.32
CA SER A 3 6.03 60.29 20.10
C SER A 3 5.14 60.67 21.30
N LEU A 4 4.88 59.75 22.23
CA LEU A 4 4.07 59.97 23.43
C LEU A 4 4.86 60.61 24.58
N PHE A 5 6.20 60.62 24.51
CA PHE A 5 7.06 61.18 25.56
C PHE A 5 7.34 62.67 25.35
N VAL A 6 7.30 63.42 26.45
CA VAL A 6 7.59 64.86 26.50
C VAL A 6 9.08 65.10 26.19
N PRO A 7 9.47 66.12 25.38
CA PRO A 7 10.85 66.30 24.93
C PRO A 7 11.89 66.57 26.03
N SER A 8 11.46 66.87 27.26
CA SER A 8 12.32 67.17 28.40
C SER A 8 12.86 65.93 29.14
N ILE A 9 12.43 64.73 28.75
CA ILE A 9 12.88 63.48 29.39
C ILE A 9 14.34 63.19 28.99
N ARG A 10 15.18 62.98 30.01
CA ARG A 10 16.62 62.66 29.86
C ARG A 10 16.97 61.25 30.35
N LYS A 11 16.23 60.74 31.34
CA LYS A 11 16.42 59.40 31.92
C LYS A 11 15.17 58.55 31.75
N ILE A 12 15.31 57.30 31.35
CA ILE A 12 14.21 56.34 31.24
C ILE A 12 14.52 55.14 32.13
N VAL A 13 13.56 54.77 32.99
CA VAL A 13 13.66 53.58 33.84
C VAL A 13 12.80 52.47 33.25
N ILE A 14 13.40 51.33 32.96
CA ILE A 14 12.71 50.13 32.50
C ILE A 14 12.59 49.16 33.67
N VAL A 15 11.35 48.80 34.03
CA VAL A 15 11.07 47.84 35.10
C VAL A 15 10.62 46.53 34.46
N GLN A 16 11.39 45.47 34.66
CA GLN A 16 11.11 44.14 34.13
C GLN A 16 10.74 43.19 35.28
N GLY A 17 9.54 42.62 35.22
CA GLY A 17 9.11 41.57 36.16
C GLY A 17 9.56 40.19 35.69
N ALA A 18 9.85 39.28 36.62
CA ALA A 18 9.96 37.87 36.32
C ALA A 18 8.56 37.24 36.23
N SER A 19 8.12 36.86 35.03
CA SER A 19 6.95 35.99 34.84
C SER A 19 7.40 34.53 34.94
N ALA A 20 6.63 33.69 35.62
CA ALA A 20 6.75 32.24 35.51
C ALA A 20 5.78 31.78 34.42
N ASP A 21 6.30 31.24 33.32
CA ASP A 21 5.47 30.48 32.38
C ASP A 21 5.14 29.09 33.01
N ASN A 22 4.03 28.48 32.58
CA ASN A 22 3.43 27.28 33.19
C ASN A 22 4.36 26.05 33.32
N ASP A 23 5.53 26.07 32.69
CA ASP A 23 6.52 24.99 32.72
C ASP A 23 7.76 25.29 33.58
N GLY A 24 7.76 26.39 34.34
CA GLY A 24 8.78 26.63 35.38
C GLY A 24 10.13 27.16 34.88
N GLU A 25 10.28 27.47 33.59
CA GLU A 25 11.46 28.15 33.06
C GLU A 25 11.33 29.69 33.19
N GLN A 26 12.40 30.35 33.64
CA GLN A 26 12.48 31.81 33.66
C GLN A 26 12.80 32.31 32.25
N SER A 27 11.86 32.95 31.56
CA SER A 27 12.17 33.62 30.29
C SER A 27 12.76 35.01 30.57
N HIS A 28 13.99 35.23 30.11
CA HIS A 28 14.63 36.55 30.05
C HIS A 28 14.56 37.12 28.64
N ALA A 29 13.46 36.90 27.93
CA ALA A 29 13.25 37.49 26.61
C ALA A 29 12.83 38.96 26.78
N PHE A 30 13.35 39.85 25.92
CA PHE A 30 12.78 41.17 25.78
C PHE A 30 11.40 41.03 25.16
N GLU A 31 10.36 41.52 25.86
CA GLU A 31 9.02 41.52 25.27
C GLU A 31 9.05 42.27 23.92
N PRO A 32 8.23 41.86 22.94
CA PRO A 32 8.19 42.49 21.61
C PRO A 32 8.05 44.01 21.66
N LEU A 33 7.32 44.52 22.66
CA LEU A 33 7.14 45.95 22.91
C LEU A 33 8.46 46.69 23.23
N LEU A 34 9.39 46.03 23.93
CA LEU A 34 10.71 46.57 24.25
C LEU A 34 11.65 46.54 23.05
N LEU A 35 11.57 45.48 22.22
CA LEU A 35 12.34 45.37 20.97
C LEU A 35 11.89 46.45 19.97
N ASP A 36 10.58 46.69 19.86
CA ASP A 36 10.02 47.80 19.08
C ASP A 36 10.48 49.17 19.60
N PHE A 37 10.62 49.33 20.92
CA PHE A 37 11.14 50.57 21.52
C PHE A 37 12.61 50.83 21.13
N PHE A 38 13.45 49.79 21.02
CA PHE A 38 14.87 49.90 20.66
C PHE A 38 15.15 49.90 19.16
N SER A 39 14.19 49.45 18.33
CA SER A 39 14.32 49.42 16.86
C SER A 39 14.63 50.78 16.22
N ASP A 40 14.29 51.88 16.91
CA ASP A 40 14.42 53.26 16.44
C ASP A 40 15.52 54.02 17.21
N PHE A 41 16.67 53.36 17.47
CA PHE A 41 17.78 53.83 18.30
C PHE A 41 18.27 55.25 17.95
N ASN A 42 18.30 55.59 16.65
CA ASN A 42 18.73 56.92 16.19
C ASN A 42 17.85 58.06 16.74
N LYS A 43 16.55 57.84 16.97
CA LYS A 43 15.64 58.86 17.55
C LYS A 43 15.84 59.06 19.05
N LEU A 44 16.30 58.03 19.77
CA LEU A 44 16.67 58.14 21.19
C LEU A 44 17.90 59.05 21.37
N VAL A 45 18.88 58.88 20.48
CA VAL A 45 20.10 59.70 20.42
C VAL A 45 19.77 61.15 20.03
N GLU A 46 18.92 61.39 19.03
CA GLU A 46 18.48 62.74 18.64
C GLU A 46 17.77 63.50 19.77
N ARG A 47 17.00 62.81 20.61
CA ARG A 47 16.29 63.42 21.75
C ARG A 47 17.19 63.68 22.96
N LYS A 48 18.49 63.35 22.89
CA LYS A 48 19.47 63.42 23.99
C LYS A 48 18.97 62.71 25.26
N ILE A 49 18.40 61.51 25.10
CA ILE A 49 18.15 60.60 26.22
C ILE A 49 19.47 59.84 26.41
N ASP A 50 20.18 60.13 27.49
CA ASP A 50 21.56 59.73 27.71
C ASP A 50 21.72 58.67 28.81
N GLN A 51 20.66 58.40 29.60
CA GLN A 51 20.68 57.35 30.62
C GLN A 51 19.44 56.46 30.58
N LEU A 52 19.68 55.15 30.43
CA LEU A 52 18.68 54.10 30.52
C LEU A 52 18.98 53.24 31.75
N ILE A 53 18.02 53.15 32.66
CA ILE A 53 18.19 52.51 33.98
C ILE A 53 17.31 51.27 34.01
N LEU A 54 17.91 50.10 34.22
CA LEU A 54 17.18 48.84 34.20
C LEU A 54 16.97 48.33 35.63
N THR A 55 15.72 48.10 36.00
CA THR A 55 15.35 47.51 37.29
C THR A 55 14.67 46.16 37.06
N LYS A 56 15.22 45.11 37.66
CA LYS A 56 14.64 43.76 37.68
C LYS A 56 13.86 43.54 38.97
N VAL A 57 12.66 43.01 38.84
CA VAL A 57 11.76 42.72 39.97
C VAL A 57 11.50 41.21 40.03
N GLY A 58 11.95 40.56 41.10
CA GLY A 58 11.70 39.16 41.42
C GLY A 58 10.36 38.95 42.16
N LEU A 59 10.25 37.90 42.98
CA LEU A 59 9.05 37.68 43.79
C LEU A 59 8.96 38.68 44.93
N ILE A 60 7.90 39.50 44.93
CA ILE A 60 7.60 40.51 45.95
C ILE A 60 6.19 40.26 46.51
N GLY A 61 6.02 40.31 47.83
CA GLY A 61 4.71 40.17 48.48
C GLY A 61 3.79 41.38 48.24
N ILE A 62 2.48 41.19 48.25
CA ILE A 62 1.47 42.24 47.94
C ILE A 62 1.59 43.47 48.86
N SER A 63 2.14 43.33 50.08
CA SER A 63 2.39 44.42 51.02
C SER A 63 3.56 45.34 50.65
N ASP A 64 4.47 44.94 49.74
CA ASP A 64 5.80 45.57 49.58
C ASP A 64 5.96 46.36 48.26
N ILE A 65 4.87 46.52 47.49
CA ILE A 65 4.89 47.19 46.17
C ILE A 65 5.24 48.68 46.31
N LYS A 66 4.70 49.35 47.33
CA LYS A 66 4.90 50.79 47.52
C LYS A 66 6.37 51.10 47.85
N ASP A 67 6.98 50.31 48.74
CA ASP A 67 8.38 50.46 49.14
C ASP A 67 9.31 50.15 47.96
N SER A 68 8.97 49.15 47.14
CA SER A 68 9.74 48.80 45.94
C SER A 68 9.71 49.92 44.89
N LEU A 69 8.56 50.58 44.68
CA LEU A 69 8.45 51.73 43.79
C LEU A 69 9.22 52.94 44.31
N GLU A 70 9.20 53.21 45.62
CA GLU A 70 9.99 54.29 46.22
C GLU A 70 11.49 54.07 46.03
N ILE A 71 11.98 52.83 46.13
CA ILE A 71 13.38 52.48 45.89
C ILE A 71 13.77 52.66 44.40
N ILE A 72 12.90 52.28 43.46
CA ILE A 72 13.12 52.47 42.02
C ILE A 72 13.23 53.97 41.68
N VAL A 73 12.28 54.77 42.17
CA VAL A 73 12.27 56.22 41.91
C VAL A 73 13.46 56.89 42.58
N SER A 74 13.79 56.52 43.82
CA SER A 74 14.97 57.04 44.52
C SER A 74 16.27 56.73 43.76
N ASN A 75 16.39 55.54 43.16
CA ASN A 75 17.55 55.18 42.35
C ASN A 75 17.64 56.04 41.07
N ALA A 76 16.52 56.29 40.41
CA ALA A 76 16.48 57.04 39.15
C ALA A 76 16.89 58.52 39.27
N VAL A 77 16.65 59.12 40.44
CA VAL A 77 16.91 60.54 40.71
C VAL A 77 18.38 60.79 41.14
N LYS A 78 19.17 59.75 41.40
CA LYS A 78 20.60 59.89 41.73
C LYS A 78 21.41 60.39 40.52
N ASP A 79 22.48 61.15 40.80
CA ASP A 79 23.43 61.59 39.76
C ASP A 79 24.13 60.40 39.09
N ALA A 80 24.45 59.36 39.86
CA ALA A 80 24.95 58.07 39.39
C ALA A 80 24.00 56.93 39.80
N PRO A 81 22.93 56.68 39.03
CA PRO A 81 21.95 55.63 39.33
C PRO A 81 22.55 54.23 39.15
N ASN A 82 22.14 53.25 39.96
CA ASN A 82 22.48 51.85 39.73
C ASN A 82 21.74 51.37 38.47
N SER A 83 22.48 51.01 37.41
CA SER A 83 21.93 50.60 36.12
C SER A 83 21.30 49.21 36.11
N HIS A 84 21.50 48.42 37.17
CA HIS A 84 21.04 47.03 37.29
C HIS A 84 20.43 46.77 38.68
N LEU A 85 19.46 47.59 39.08
CA LEU A 85 18.80 47.46 40.37
C LEU A 85 17.95 46.18 40.42
N PHE A 86 18.11 45.34 41.44
CA PHE A 86 17.29 44.14 41.64
C PHE A 86 16.48 44.25 42.94
N LEU A 87 15.18 43.94 42.88
CA LEU A 87 14.25 44.01 44.02
C LEU A 87 13.46 42.70 44.16
N GLY A 88 13.33 42.20 45.39
CA GLY A 88 12.60 40.96 45.71
C GLY A 88 13.51 39.74 45.92
N LYS A 89 12.91 38.56 46.15
CA LYS A 89 13.65 37.29 46.20
C LYS A 89 13.87 36.73 44.78
N PRO A 90 15.08 36.25 44.44
CA PRO A 90 15.28 35.43 43.26
C PRO A 90 14.50 34.12 43.40
N VAL A 91 13.93 33.62 42.30
CA VAL A 91 13.25 32.32 42.29
C VAL A 91 14.34 31.25 42.18
N ASP A 92 14.82 30.75 43.32
CA ASP A 92 15.89 29.75 43.34
C ASP A 92 15.37 28.37 42.95
N GLY A 93 15.86 27.88 41.81
CA GLY A 93 15.58 26.55 41.29
C GLY A 93 16.63 26.12 40.26
N VAL A 94 17.92 26.12 40.65
CA VAL A 94 18.98 25.49 39.85
C VAL A 94 19.83 24.62 40.77
N ASP A 95 19.58 23.31 40.70
CA ASP A 95 20.42 22.30 41.31
C ASP A 95 21.82 22.35 40.68
N SER A 96 22.87 22.35 41.50
CA SER A 96 24.30 22.38 41.09
C SER A 96 24.73 21.18 40.19
N LYS A 97 23.85 20.19 39.99
CA LYS A 97 24.01 19.11 39.00
C LYS A 97 23.59 19.51 37.58
N TYR A 98 22.67 20.47 37.42
CA TYR A 98 22.18 20.90 36.12
C TYR A 98 23.19 21.84 35.43
N SER A 99 23.88 22.69 36.19
CA SER A 99 24.96 23.53 35.65
C SER A 99 26.17 22.71 35.19
N SER A 100 26.50 21.61 35.87
CA SER A 100 27.58 20.71 35.46
C SER A 100 27.17 19.81 34.30
N SER A 101 25.90 19.40 34.19
CA SER A 101 25.41 18.70 32.99
C SER A 101 25.35 19.63 31.78
N ILE A 102 24.85 20.86 31.91
CA ILE A 102 24.82 21.85 30.83
C ILE A 102 26.24 22.24 30.38
N LEU A 103 27.17 22.46 31.31
CA LEU A 103 28.57 22.72 30.96
C LEU A 103 29.23 21.51 30.27
N SER A 104 28.94 20.28 30.71
CA SER A 104 29.42 19.06 30.03
C SER A 104 28.77 18.83 28.66
N SER A 105 27.52 19.26 28.51
CA SER A 105 26.72 19.22 27.30
C SER A 105 27.24 20.21 26.25
N ILE A 106 27.50 21.45 26.67
CA ILE A 106 28.16 22.49 25.86
C ILE A 106 29.57 22.05 25.44
N ASP A 107 30.36 21.42 26.32
CA ASP A 107 31.68 20.89 25.98
C ASP A 107 31.60 19.70 24.99
N HIS A 108 30.61 18.82 25.11
CA HIS A 108 30.40 17.71 24.16
C HIS A 108 29.88 18.17 22.80
N GLN A 109 28.99 19.17 22.76
CA GLN A 109 28.50 19.77 21.51
C GLN A 109 29.65 20.47 20.75
N ARG A 110 30.51 21.21 21.46
CA ARG A 110 31.78 21.73 20.90
C ARG A 110 32.68 20.63 20.35
N THR A 111 32.60 19.41 20.90
CA THR A 111 33.39 18.25 20.46
C THR A 111 32.88 17.67 19.13
N LEU A 112 31.58 17.71 18.83
CA LEU A 112 31.00 17.23 17.56
C LEU A 112 31.19 18.24 16.41
N GLU A 113 30.93 19.52 16.67
CA GLU A 113 31.17 20.64 15.73
C GLU A 113 32.68 20.84 15.44
N SER A 114 33.55 20.30 16.30
CA SER A 114 35.01 20.34 16.10
C SER A 114 35.48 19.69 14.79
N SER A 115 34.66 18.86 14.13
CA SER A 115 35.05 18.20 12.87
C SER A 115 35.34 19.20 11.75
N TYR A 116 34.48 20.22 11.57
CA TYR A 116 34.69 21.26 10.57
C TYR A 116 35.73 22.29 11.03
N ILE A 117 35.74 22.62 12.32
CA ILE A 117 36.69 23.57 12.90
C ILE A 117 38.13 23.03 12.84
N ARG A 118 38.35 21.74 13.09
CA ARG A 118 39.67 21.08 12.95
C ARG A 118 40.18 21.11 11.51
N VAL A 119 39.29 20.90 10.54
CA VAL A 119 39.65 21.03 9.12
C VAL A 119 40.04 22.46 8.78
N LEU A 120 39.29 23.44 9.29
CA LEU A 120 39.61 24.86 9.13
C LEU A 120 40.95 25.25 9.76
N GLN A 121 41.21 24.79 11.00
CA GLN A 121 42.48 25.00 11.70
C GLN A 121 43.65 24.30 11.00
N GLN A 122 43.45 23.11 10.44
CA GLN A 122 44.48 22.40 9.69
C GLN A 122 44.83 23.10 8.36
N LEU A 123 43.83 23.67 7.68
CA LEU A 123 44.03 24.38 6.42
C LEU A 123 44.72 25.73 6.59
N PHE A 124 44.34 26.51 7.62
CA PHE A 124 44.79 27.90 7.76
C PHE A 124 45.79 28.13 8.90
N SER A 125 45.98 27.16 9.80
CA SER A 125 46.98 27.15 10.88
C SER A 125 47.21 28.53 11.56
N SER A 126 48.43 29.08 11.51
CA SER A 126 48.79 30.37 12.13
C SER A 126 48.15 31.60 11.46
N ASN A 127 47.49 31.43 10.31
CA ASN A 127 46.86 32.48 9.52
C ASN A 127 45.33 32.47 9.64
N LEU A 128 44.74 31.71 10.58
CA LEU A 128 43.30 31.71 10.86
C LEU A 128 42.92 32.79 11.88
N ASN A 129 41.84 33.53 11.62
CA ASN A 129 41.24 34.45 12.58
C ASN A 129 39.73 34.18 12.69
N ILE A 130 39.28 33.69 13.85
CA ILE A 130 37.85 33.48 14.12
C ILE A 130 37.33 34.72 14.88
N LEU A 131 36.62 35.59 14.17
CA LEU A 131 36.26 36.93 14.65
C LEU A 131 35.23 36.92 15.80
N ASN A 132 34.55 35.79 15.97
CA ASN A 132 33.50 35.58 16.97
C ASN A 132 33.87 34.53 18.04
N GLU A 133 35.15 34.16 18.13
CA GLU A 133 35.70 33.34 19.20
C GLU A 133 36.01 34.23 20.42
N PHE A 134 35.38 33.99 21.59
CA PHE A 134 35.52 34.90 22.75
C PHE A 134 35.83 34.19 24.08
N GLN A 135 36.78 34.78 24.83
CA GLN A 135 37.26 34.32 26.15
C GLN A 135 37.17 35.44 27.22
N SER A 136 36.01 36.07 27.41
CA SER A 136 35.78 36.91 28.60
C SER A 136 34.43 36.64 29.25
N ASP A 137 34.39 36.74 30.58
CA ASP A 137 33.24 36.42 31.43
C ASP A 137 32.09 37.46 31.35
N SER A 138 32.23 38.53 30.55
CA SER A 138 31.31 39.68 30.53
C SER A 138 30.55 39.90 29.21
N ILE A 139 30.72 39.03 28.21
CA ILE A 139 29.99 39.12 26.93
C ILE A 139 29.29 37.79 26.66
N ALA A 140 27.97 37.83 26.44
CA ALA A 140 27.11 36.64 26.52
C ALA A 140 26.70 36.01 25.18
N ALA A 141 27.15 36.48 24.00
CA ALA A 141 26.72 35.88 22.74
C ALA A 141 27.79 35.89 21.63
N ASN A 142 27.97 34.72 21.02
CA ASN A 142 28.68 34.50 19.76
C ASN A 142 27.73 34.84 18.60
N SER A 143 27.75 36.08 18.09
CA SER A 143 26.84 36.55 17.03
C SER A 143 27.58 37.15 15.81
N PRO A 144 26.96 37.13 14.61
CA PRO A 144 27.55 37.72 13.40
C PRO A 144 27.83 39.22 13.52
N GLU A 145 26.96 39.98 14.20
CA GLU A 145 27.09 41.43 14.35
C GLU A 145 28.31 41.81 15.16
N TYR A 146 28.60 41.05 16.23
CA TYR A 146 29.77 41.28 17.06
C TYR A 146 31.06 41.02 16.28
N GLY A 147 31.18 39.84 15.66
CA GLY A 147 32.38 39.47 14.90
C GLY A 147 32.59 40.39 13.69
N PHE A 148 31.52 40.80 13.02
CA PHE A 148 31.59 41.78 11.94
C PHE A 148 31.99 43.17 12.43
N GLY A 149 31.50 43.62 13.59
CA GLY A 149 31.95 44.85 14.23
C GLY A 149 33.45 44.84 14.58
N TYR A 150 33.96 43.70 15.05
CA TYR A 150 35.39 43.51 15.31
C TYR A 150 36.23 43.57 14.03
N LEU A 151 35.76 42.99 12.93
CA LEU A 151 36.38 43.12 11.61
C LEU A 151 36.46 44.58 11.16
N LEU A 152 35.36 45.32 11.22
CA LEU A 152 35.33 46.75 10.82
C LEU A 152 36.30 47.60 11.64
N LYS A 153 36.47 47.30 12.92
CA LYS A 153 37.46 47.96 13.77
C LYS A 153 38.89 47.66 13.29
N SER A 154 39.17 46.40 13.00
CA SER A 154 40.49 45.93 12.54
C SER A 154 40.84 46.52 11.17
N ASP A 155 39.88 46.57 10.24
CA ASP A 155 40.01 47.22 8.93
C ASP A 155 40.36 48.71 9.07
N ASN A 156 39.69 49.44 9.96
CA ASN A 156 39.95 50.86 10.19
C ASN A 156 41.37 51.11 10.74
N ILE A 157 41.85 50.23 11.64
CA ILE A 157 43.24 50.28 12.12
C ILE A 157 44.20 50.03 10.95
N ARG A 158 43.94 49.00 10.14
CA ARG A 158 44.74 48.66 8.96
C ARG A 158 44.82 49.81 7.96
N GLU A 159 43.71 50.44 7.62
CA GLU A 159 43.65 51.57 6.68
C GLU A 159 44.54 52.73 7.15
N LYS A 160 44.49 53.09 8.44
CA LYS A 160 45.36 54.12 9.03
C LYS A 160 46.84 53.74 8.98
N LEU A 161 47.18 52.47 9.21
CA LEU A 161 48.55 51.98 9.09
C LEU A 161 49.04 52.07 7.64
N VAL A 162 48.21 51.72 6.65
CA VAL A 162 48.56 51.81 5.22
C VAL A 162 48.72 53.27 4.76
N GLU A 163 47.83 54.18 5.20
CA GLU A 163 47.97 55.61 4.91
C GLU A 163 49.27 56.18 5.49
N ASN A 164 49.60 55.82 6.73
CA ASN A 164 50.86 56.24 7.34
C ASN A 164 52.06 55.67 6.57
N ALA A 165 52.02 54.39 6.18
CA ALA A 165 53.04 53.74 5.34
C ALA A 165 53.25 54.45 4.00
N LYS A 166 52.18 54.80 3.29
CA LYS A 166 52.25 55.53 2.01
C LYS A 166 52.89 56.91 2.17
N SER A 167 52.62 57.60 3.29
CA SER A 167 53.19 58.92 3.57
C SER A 167 54.68 58.90 3.91
N LEU A 168 55.24 57.73 4.23
CA LEU A 168 56.61 57.56 4.74
C LEU A 168 57.51 56.72 3.80
N LEU A 169 57.21 56.65 2.50
CA LEU A 169 58.03 55.92 1.51
C LEU A 169 59.33 56.63 1.08
N ASP A 170 59.61 57.83 1.61
CA ASP A 170 60.87 58.52 1.39
C ASP A 170 61.91 58.13 2.47
N LEU A 171 63.12 57.78 2.04
CA LEU A 171 64.27 57.50 2.92
C LEU A 171 64.58 58.66 3.88
N THR A 172 64.28 59.89 3.48
CA THR A 172 64.48 61.07 4.35
C THR A 172 63.57 61.10 5.58
N SER A 173 62.53 60.28 5.61
CA SER A 173 61.60 60.13 6.75
C SER A 173 62.16 59.25 7.87
N PHE A 174 63.27 58.52 7.64
CA PHE A 174 63.87 57.59 8.61
C PHE A 174 65.34 57.92 8.93
N LYS A 175 65.67 59.22 9.07
CA LYS A 175 67.04 59.69 9.36
C LYS A 175 67.61 59.23 10.71
N ASP A 176 66.74 58.82 11.63
CA ASP A 176 67.11 58.45 13.01
C ASP A 176 67.47 56.95 13.16
N ILE A 177 67.48 56.17 12.07
CA ILE A 177 67.90 54.76 12.04
C ILE A 177 69.04 54.53 11.02
N PRO A 178 69.85 53.46 11.15
CA PRO A 178 70.94 53.17 10.22
C PRO A 178 70.46 53.10 8.76
N ALA A 179 71.25 53.66 7.83
CA ALA A 179 70.86 53.77 6.41
C ALA A 179 70.53 52.42 5.74
N ALA A 180 71.17 51.33 6.18
CA ALA A 180 70.88 49.98 5.72
C ALA A 180 69.46 49.53 6.14
N ASP A 181 69.08 49.79 7.40
CA ASP A 181 67.77 49.42 7.94
C ASP A 181 66.66 50.34 7.43
N ALA A 182 66.93 51.63 7.22
CA ALA A 182 65.99 52.55 6.56
C ALA A 182 65.66 52.11 5.13
N THR A 183 66.68 51.70 4.37
CA THR A 183 66.49 51.22 2.99
C THR A 183 65.71 49.92 2.97
N ASN A 184 66.01 49.00 3.89
CA ASN A 184 65.27 47.75 4.02
C ASN A 184 63.81 47.99 4.46
N LEU A 185 63.59 48.89 5.42
CA LEU A 185 62.26 49.23 5.93
C LEU A 185 61.38 49.84 4.84
N VAL A 186 61.87 50.80 4.06
CA VAL A 186 61.11 51.38 2.94
C VAL A 186 60.77 50.31 1.89
N LYS A 187 61.70 49.40 1.60
CA LYS A 187 61.45 48.26 0.70
C LYS A 187 60.37 47.32 1.24
N LEU A 188 60.44 46.97 2.53
CA LEU A 188 59.45 46.11 3.20
C LEU A 188 58.08 46.80 3.28
N LEU A 189 58.02 48.10 3.60
CA LEU A 189 56.78 48.88 3.63
C LEU A 189 56.13 49.01 2.25
N SER A 190 56.91 49.23 1.19
CA SER A 190 56.40 49.22 -0.19
C SER A 190 55.77 47.86 -0.52
N LYS A 191 56.47 46.77 -0.20
CA LYS A 191 55.98 45.40 -0.40
C LYS A 191 54.72 45.11 0.42
N TRP A 192 54.64 45.62 1.65
CA TRP A 192 53.48 45.46 2.53
C TRP A 192 52.26 46.29 2.07
N ILE A 193 52.48 47.48 1.48
CA ILE A 193 51.43 48.26 0.83
C ILE A 193 50.89 47.52 -0.39
N ASP A 194 51.79 46.97 -1.23
CA ASP A 194 51.40 46.17 -2.39
C ASP A 194 50.54 44.97 -1.95
N PHE A 195 50.94 44.28 -0.87
CA PHE A 195 50.15 43.19 -0.31
C PHE A 195 48.77 43.61 0.22
N ASN A 196 48.62 44.82 0.79
CA ASN A 196 47.32 45.35 1.19
C ASN A 196 46.47 45.85 0.00
N SER A 197 47.07 46.05 -1.17
CA SER A 197 46.38 46.54 -2.37
C SER A 197 45.88 45.43 -3.30
N SER A 198 46.48 44.23 -3.25
CA SER A 198 46.00 43.06 -3.99
C SER A 198 45.16 42.16 -3.08
N SER A 199 43.99 41.75 -3.54
CA SER A 199 43.03 40.96 -2.77
C SER A 199 43.39 39.49 -2.51
N LYS A 200 44.59 39.03 -2.90
CA LYS A 200 45.01 37.61 -2.89
C LYS A 200 46.00 37.21 -1.79
N ASN A 201 45.94 37.78 -0.59
CA ASN A 201 47.08 37.65 0.34
C ASN A 201 46.73 37.05 1.70
N SER A 202 46.91 35.74 1.79
CA SER A 202 47.34 35.05 3.01
C SER A 202 48.49 34.08 2.66
N ASN A 203 49.53 34.60 2.00
CA ASN A 203 50.72 33.81 1.69
C ASN A 203 51.78 33.98 2.80
N GLU A 204 52.57 32.94 3.06
CA GLU A 204 53.62 32.92 4.09
C GLU A 204 54.57 34.15 3.98
N GLU A 205 54.88 34.57 2.74
CA GLU A 205 55.72 35.72 2.41
C GLU A 205 55.17 37.08 2.91
N SER A 206 53.84 37.28 2.96
CA SER A 206 53.27 38.55 3.44
C SER A 206 53.39 38.68 4.94
N ASN A 207 53.24 37.58 5.68
CA ASN A 207 53.37 37.54 7.13
C ASN A 207 54.83 37.59 7.60
N GLU A 208 55.76 37.00 6.83
CA GLU A 208 57.20 37.20 7.03
C GLU A 208 57.59 38.67 6.85
N THR A 209 57.04 39.34 5.83
CA THR A 209 57.27 40.78 5.57
C THR A 209 56.75 41.63 6.74
N SER A 210 55.53 41.38 7.23
CA SER A 210 54.97 42.06 8.41
C SER A 210 55.80 41.84 9.68
N THR A 211 56.28 40.61 9.90
CA THR A 211 57.13 40.27 11.05
C THR A 211 58.47 40.98 10.97
N ALA A 212 59.07 41.06 9.78
CA ALA A 212 60.32 41.79 9.56
C ALA A 212 60.16 43.31 9.83
N ILE A 213 59.06 43.92 9.39
CA ILE A 213 58.73 45.32 9.68
C ILE A 213 58.59 45.52 11.19
N PHE A 214 57.81 44.68 11.85
CA PHE A 214 57.54 44.81 13.27
C PHE A 214 58.78 44.59 14.15
N ASN A 215 59.71 43.73 13.71
CA ASN A 215 61.02 43.57 14.37
C ASN A 215 61.90 44.82 14.27
N ILE A 216 61.87 45.52 13.13
CA ILE A 216 62.55 46.81 12.97
C ILE A 216 61.88 47.87 13.87
N PHE A 217 60.55 47.88 13.97
CA PHE A 217 59.81 48.78 14.87
C PHE A 217 60.16 48.56 16.35
N LYS A 218 60.30 47.30 16.78
CA LYS A 218 60.76 46.97 18.15
C LYS A 218 62.20 47.37 18.43
N THR A 219 63.05 47.38 17.41
CA THR A 219 64.48 47.70 17.56
C THR A 219 64.69 49.21 17.69
N TYR A 220 63.84 50.02 17.05
CA TYR A 220 63.96 51.49 17.02
C TYR A 220 62.67 52.23 17.41
N PRO A 221 62.10 51.99 18.61
CA PRO A 221 60.81 52.56 19.01
C PRO A 221 60.82 54.09 19.18
N GLU A 222 62.01 54.68 19.39
CA GLU A 222 62.19 56.13 19.60
C GLU A 222 62.25 56.94 18.30
N CYS A 223 62.32 56.29 17.13
CA CYS A 223 62.26 57.01 15.85
C CYS A 223 60.86 57.63 15.67
N LYS A 224 60.79 58.94 15.42
CA LYS A 224 59.52 59.68 15.32
C LYS A 224 58.54 59.07 14.30
N SER A 225 59.07 58.58 13.18
CA SER A 225 58.30 57.96 12.10
C SER A 225 57.84 56.53 12.45
N ILE A 226 58.56 55.80 13.31
CA ILE A 226 58.15 54.46 13.80
C ILE A 226 57.14 54.60 14.95
N LYS A 227 57.34 55.60 15.81
CA LYS A 227 56.46 55.89 16.95
C LYS A 227 55.01 56.14 16.52
N THR A 228 54.81 56.79 15.38
CA THR A 228 53.46 56.99 14.82
C THR A 228 52.79 55.68 14.39
N PHE A 229 53.52 54.65 13.93
CA PHE A 229 52.94 53.32 13.70
C PHE A 229 52.56 52.63 15.00
N LEU A 230 53.42 52.68 16.01
CA LEU A 230 53.20 52.05 17.32
C LEU A 230 52.08 52.74 18.13
N GLU A 231 51.83 54.03 17.90
CA GLU A 231 50.69 54.77 18.47
C GLU A 231 49.36 54.38 17.81
N ILE A 232 49.35 53.97 16.53
CA ILE A 232 48.17 53.49 15.82
C ILE A 232 47.84 52.05 16.25
N SER A 233 48.83 51.15 16.24
CA SER A 233 48.74 49.85 16.88
C SER A 233 50.11 49.30 17.29
N ALA A 234 50.18 48.83 18.54
CA ALA A 234 51.33 48.14 19.12
C ALA A 234 51.20 46.61 19.08
N ASP A 235 50.14 46.08 18.47
CA ASP A 235 49.94 44.64 18.31
C ASP A 235 50.44 44.19 16.94
N ILE A 236 51.24 43.12 16.89
CA ILE A 236 51.71 42.54 15.63
C ILE A 236 50.54 41.97 14.81
N GLU A 237 49.47 41.56 15.50
CA GLU A 237 48.29 40.96 14.86
C GLU A 237 47.62 41.90 13.85
N ASP A 238 47.67 43.21 14.08
CA ASP A 238 47.14 44.22 13.16
C ASP A 238 48.01 44.42 11.90
N TYR A 239 49.22 43.86 11.88
CA TYR A 239 50.15 43.87 10.73
C TYR A 239 50.13 42.55 9.95
N LEU A 240 49.71 41.44 10.55
CA LEU A 240 49.61 40.14 9.89
C LEU A 240 48.39 40.05 8.96
N PHE A 241 48.47 39.22 7.94
CA PHE A 241 47.38 38.89 7.01
C PHE A 241 46.79 37.54 7.40
N LYS A 242 45.51 37.53 7.77
CA LYS A 242 44.79 36.34 8.22
C LYS A 242 43.51 36.14 7.42
N SER A 243 43.09 34.89 7.29
CA SER A 243 41.76 34.55 6.79
C SER A 243 40.75 34.75 7.92
N ASN A 244 39.85 35.71 7.72
CA ASN A 244 38.82 36.05 8.70
C ASN A 244 37.59 35.16 8.52
N TRP A 245 37.15 34.49 9.59
CA TRP A 245 36.02 33.57 9.62
C TRP A 245 35.04 33.92 10.74
N LEU A 246 33.74 33.79 10.45
CA LEU A 246 32.63 33.77 11.39
C LEU A 246 32.05 32.36 11.42
N ILE A 247 31.92 31.77 12.61
CA ILE A 247 31.39 30.41 12.78
C ILE A 247 30.08 30.43 13.57
N GLY A 248 29.02 29.87 13.01
CA GLY A 248 27.70 29.82 13.64
C GLY A 248 26.94 28.53 13.36
N SER A 249 25.75 28.42 13.95
CA SER A 249 24.84 27.30 13.76
C SER A 249 23.63 27.69 12.90
N ASP A 250 22.78 26.71 12.60
CA ASP A 250 21.54 26.90 11.87
C ASP A 250 20.56 27.89 12.49
N ALA A 251 20.75 28.27 13.77
CA ALA A 251 20.05 29.38 14.43
C ALA A 251 20.09 30.67 13.60
N TRP A 252 21.19 30.95 12.89
CA TRP A 252 21.33 32.14 12.03
C TRP A 252 20.47 32.08 10.75
N SER A 253 19.90 30.92 10.43
CA SER A 253 19.09 30.69 9.22
C SER A 253 17.59 30.88 9.44
N TYR A 254 17.11 30.96 10.69
CA TYR A 254 15.68 31.13 10.99
C TYR A 254 15.20 32.57 10.76
N ASP A 255 16.02 33.58 11.10
CA ASP A 255 15.75 34.98 10.80
C ASP A 255 17.01 35.72 10.31
N VAL A 256 17.29 35.58 9.02
CA VAL A 256 18.46 36.16 8.34
C VAL A 256 18.51 37.70 8.45
N GLY A 257 17.37 38.37 8.65
CA GLY A 257 17.29 39.83 8.75
C GLY A 257 17.70 40.36 10.13
N ASN A 258 17.30 39.66 11.19
CA ASN A 258 17.60 40.03 12.58
C ASN A 258 18.87 39.38 13.16
N SER A 259 19.48 38.42 12.45
CA SER A 259 20.68 37.68 12.90
C SER A 259 22.01 38.27 12.42
N GLY A 260 22.01 39.41 11.72
CA GLY A 260 23.23 40.07 11.29
C GLY A 260 23.87 39.50 10.02
N VAL A 261 23.40 38.33 9.56
CA VAL A 261 23.88 37.67 8.34
C VAL A 261 23.69 38.58 7.12
N HIS A 262 22.51 39.20 6.96
CA HIS A 262 22.25 40.10 5.84
C HIS A 262 23.27 41.25 5.73
N GLN A 263 23.65 41.84 6.87
CA GLN A 263 24.59 42.94 6.97
C GLN A 263 26.01 42.49 6.57
N VAL A 264 26.42 41.28 6.96
CA VAL A 264 27.70 40.69 6.55
C VAL A 264 27.74 40.47 5.04
N LEU A 265 26.71 39.84 4.46
CA LEU A 265 26.66 39.53 3.02
C LEU A 265 26.57 40.78 2.14
N SER A 266 25.84 41.81 2.59
CA SER A 266 25.70 43.07 1.84
C SER A 266 26.93 43.98 1.92
N SER A 267 27.84 43.74 2.87
CA SER A 267 28.99 44.62 3.14
C SER A 267 30.04 44.65 2.04
N LYS A 268 30.11 43.62 1.19
CA LYS A 268 31.18 43.37 0.22
C LYS A 268 32.59 43.30 0.84
N LYS A 269 32.70 43.18 2.16
CA LYS A 269 33.98 43.00 2.85
C LYS A 269 34.44 41.55 2.74
N ASN A 270 35.76 41.34 2.73
CA ASN A 270 36.35 40.00 2.66
C ASN A 270 36.23 39.32 4.04
N VAL A 271 35.17 38.51 4.20
CA VAL A 271 34.87 37.76 5.41
C VAL A 271 34.17 36.46 5.04
N ASN A 272 34.63 35.37 5.65
CA ASN A 272 34.09 34.04 5.40
C ASN A 272 33.13 33.64 6.51
N MET A 273 32.03 32.98 6.17
CA MET A 273 31.07 32.48 7.15
C MET A 273 30.92 30.96 7.02
N LEU A 274 31.10 30.23 8.11
CA LEU A 274 30.84 28.80 8.21
C LEU A 274 29.60 28.58 9.09
N ILE A 275 28.54 28.05 8.50
CA ILE A 275 27.27 27.78 9.20
C ILE A 275 27.07 26.27 9.28
N ILE A 276 27.00 25.73 10.49
CA ILE A 276 26.78 24.30 10.72
C ILE A 276 25.28 24.04 10.85
N ASP A 277 24.75 23.18 9.98
CA ASP A 277 23.34 22.77 9.96
C ASP A 277 23.15 21.39 10.58
N SER A 278 22.50 21.35 11.74
CA SER A 278 22.28 20.11 12.50
C SER A 278 20.91 19.47 12.29
N GLU A 279 20.05 20.02 11.42
CA GLU A 279 18.68 19.56 11.28
C GLU A 279 18.60 18.20 10.56
N THR A 280 18.03 17.20 11.26
CA THR A 280 17.84 15.85 10.72
C THR A 280 16.72 15.80 9.70
N SER A 281 16.87 14.91 8.71
CA SER A 281 15.89 14.71 7.63
C SER A 281 14.51 14.24 8.14
N SER A 282 14.47 13.59 9.30
CA SER A 282 13.30 13.11 10.03
C SER A 282 12.51 14.24 10.71
N THR A 283 13.19 15.25 11.25
CA THR A 283 12.57 16.29 12.10
C THR A 283 11.80 17.33 11.29
N ARG A 284 12.26 17.64 10.07
CA ARG A 284 11.55 18.55 9.14
C ARG A 284 10.16 18.03 8.72
N LYS A 285 9.93 16.71 8.78
CA LYS A 285 8.59 16.10 8.56
C LYS A 285 7.59 16.40 9.71
N ARG A 286 8.07 16.76 10.92
CA ARG A 286 7.23 16.99 12.12
C ARG A 286 6.89 18.46 12.37
N ASN A 287 7.76 19.41 12.02
CA ASN A 287 7.56 20.84 12.30
C ASN A 287 7.15 21.64 11.06
N LYS A 288 5.83 21.74 10.81
CA LYS A 288 5.25 22.57 9.72
C LYS A 288 5.07 24.06 10.07
N SER A 289 5.39 24.50 11.29
CA SER A 289 4.97 25.82 11.80
C SER A 289 5.99 26.96 11.72
N PHE A 290 7.26 26.69 11.40
CA PHE A 290 8.28 27.72 11.11
C PHE A 290 9.20 27.22 9.98
N SER A 291 9.08 27.81 8.79
CA SER A 291 9.91 27.41 7.63
C SER A 291 11.28 28.08 7.71
N LYS A 292 12.33 27.29 7.99
CA LYS A 292 13.74 27.70 7.94
C LYS A 292 14.10 28.22 6.54
N LYS A 293 14.74 29.40 6.46
CA LYS A 293 15.14 29.99 5.17
C LYS A 293 16.41 29.30 4.66
N ASN A 294 16.49 29.06 3.35
CA ASN A 294 17.70 28.50 2.74
C ASN A 294 18.75 29.61 2.54
N ILE A 295 19.72 29.68 3.46
CA ILE A 295 20.73 30.75 3.49
C ILE A 295 21.67 30.71 2.28
N GLY A 296 21.87 29.54 1.67
CA GLY A 296 22.71 29.40 0.47
C GLY A 296 22.08 30.07 -0.74
N LEU A 297 20.80 29.78 -1.00
CA LEU A 297 20.02 30.46 -2.05
C LEU A 297 19.91 31.96 -1.77
N TYR A 298 19.71 32.33 -0.51
CA TYR A 298 19.67 33.73 -0.10
C TYR A 298 20.96 34.47 -0.42
N ALA A 299 22.12 33.86 -0.14
CA ALA A 299 23.43 34.43 -0.41
C ALA A 299 23.73 34.54 -1.92
N MET A 300 23.32 33.56 -2.74
CA MET A 300 23.49 33.59 -4.20
C MET A 300 22.82 34.81 -4.84
N ASN A 301 21.68 35.26 -4.31
CA ASN A 301 20.94 36.43 -4.82
C ASN A 301 21.73 37.75 -4.80
N PHE A 302 22.81 37.85 -4.01
CA PHE A 302 23.66 39.04 -4.00
C PHE A 302 24.58 39.13 -5.22
N HIS A 303 24.81 38.02 -5.93
CA HIS A 303 25.73 37.92 -7.09
C HIS A 303 27.16 38.43 -6.83
N THR A 304 27.52 38.65 -5.56
CA THR A 304 28.84 39.12 -5.11
C THR A 304 29.34 38.31 -3.91
N VAL A 305 28.77 37.12 -3.69
CA VAL A 305 29.04 36.24 -2.55
C VAL A 305 29.38 34.84 -3.07
N TYR A 306 30.50 34.27 -2.62
CA TYR A 306 30.82 32.86 -2.86
C TYR A 306 29.97 31.97 -1.95
N VAL A 307 29.36 30.90 -2.49
CA VAL A 307 28.47 30.02 -1.72
C VAL A 307 28.84 28.56 -1.93
N ALA A 308 28.98 27.79 -0.86
CA ALA A 308 29.17 26.35 -0.94
C ALA A 308 28.31 25.59 0.07
N SER A 309 27.79 24.44 -0.35
CA SER A 309 27.13 23.45 0.51
C SER A 309 28.02 22.21 0.62
N VAL A 310 28.39 21.85 1.85
CA VAL A 310 29.39 20.82 2.16
C VAL A 310 28.89 19.83 3.20
N ALA A 311 29.38 18.60 3.14
CA ALA A 311 29.13 17.58 4.16
C ALA A 311 30.39 16.72 4.38
N VAL A 312 31.06 16.89 5.52
CA VAL A 312 32.36 16.27 5.85
C VAL A 312 32.32 14.74 5.78
N TYR A 313 31.21 14.13 6.22
CA TYR A 313 31.03 12.68 6.21
C TYR A 313 30.57 12.11 4.86
N SER A 314 30.25 12.97 3.88
CA SER A 314 29.91 12.56 2.51
C SER A 314 31.10 12.71 1.57
N SER A 315 31.74 13.89 1.55
CA SER A 315 32.91 14.17 0.71
C SER A 315 33.90 15.12 1.39
N TYR A 316 34.97 14.55 1.92
CA TYR A 316 36.05 15.31 2.55
C TYR A 316 36.81 16.19 1.53
N THR A 317 37.05 15.68 0.32
CA THR A 317 37.76 16.41 -0.74
C THR A 317 36.99 17.66 -1.19
N GLN A 318 35.65 17.55 -1.29
CA GLN A 318 34.78 18.67 -1.64
C GLN A 318 34.80 19.75 -0.55
N LEU A 319 34.73 19.36 0.72
CA LEU A 319 34.88 20.29 1.85
C LEU A 319 36.19 21.08 1.79
N LEU A 320 37.34 20.41 1.58
CA LEU A 320 38.64 21.07 1.51
C LEU A 320 38.68 22.09 0.36
N THR A 321 38.16 21.69 -0.81
CA THR A 321 38.13 22.54 -1.99
C THR A 321 37.26 23.78 -1.75
N SER A 322 36.05 23.59 -1.21
CA SER A 322 35.12 24.67 -0.89
C SER A 322 35.67 25.69 0.11
N LEU A 323 36.38 25.23 1.15
CA LEU A 323 36.98 26.14 2.15
C LEU A 323 38.16 26.94 1.57
N LEU A 324 38.98 26.33 0.72
CA LEU A 324 40.08 27.00 0.03
C LEU A 324 39.59 28.01 -1.02
N GLU A 325 38.53 27.67 -1.76
CA GLU A 325 37.88 28.58 -2.72
C GLU A 325 37.24 29.76 -1.99
N ALA A 326 36.50 29.51 -0.90
CA ALA A 326 35.92 30.57 -0.07
C ALA A 326 36.98 31.56 0.45
N SER A 327 38.09 31.07 1.01
CA SER A 327 39.17 31.93 1.53
C SER A 327 39.90 32.74 0.46
N LYS A 328 39.95 32.23 -0.79
CA LYS A 328 40.56 32.94 -1.93
C LYS A 328 39.64 33.96 -2.57
N PHE A 329 38.34 33.90 -2.30
CA PHE A 329 37.35 34.78 -2.89
C PHE A 329 37.49 36.21 -2.35
N ASP A 330 37.47 37.20 -3.25
CA ASP A 330 37.58 38.62 -2.91
C ASP A 330 36.22 39.23 -2.60
N GLY A 331 35.71 38.93 -1.41
CA GLY A 331 34.40 39.37 -0.97
C GLY A 331 33.83 38.47 0.14
N PRO A 332 32.56 38.67 0.52
CA PRO A 332 31.90 37.81 1.48
C PRO A 332 31.73 36.39 0.94
N SER A 333 31.87 35.38 1.79
CA SER A 333 31.64 33.99 1.44
C SER A 333 30.82 33.25 2.50
N VAL A 334 30.03 32.25 2.08
CA VAL A 334 29.21 31.41 2.97
C VAL A 334 29.40 29.94 2.63
N VAL A 335 29.85 29.16 3.61
CA VAL A 335 29.96 27.71 3.55
C VAL A 335 28.96 27.10 4.53
N ILE A 336 28.01 26.32 4.02
CA ILE A 336 26.96 25.67 4.81
C ILE A 336 27.32 24.20 4.98
N ALA A 337 27.52 23.78 6.21
CA ALA A 337 28.10 22.51 6.57
C ALA A 337 27.08 21.60 7.25
N TYR A 338 26.74 20.47 6.62
CA TYR A 338 25.76 19.53 7.17
C TYR A 338 26.35 18.65 8.28
N LEU A 339 25.68 18.57 9.43
CA LEU A 339 26.08 17.75 10.56
C LEU A 339 24.84 17.27 11.34
N PRO A 340 24.10 16.26 10.86
CA PRO A 340 22.84 15.86 11.47
C PRO A 340 23.03 15.19 12.84
N TYR A 341 22.46 15.77 13.90
CA TYR A 341 22.35 15.13 15.22
C TYR A 341 21.18 15.72 16.03
N GLU A 342 20.49 14.88 16.81
CA GLU A 342 19.36 15.31 17.66
C GLU A 342 19.74 15.42 19.15
N THR A 343 20.72 14.65 19.60
CA THR A 343 21.20 14.66 21.00
C THR A 343 22.71 14.43 21.05
N GLU A 344 23.35 14.88 22.12
CA GLU A 344 24.80 14.79 22.35
C GLU A 344 25.34 13.36 22.50
N LYS A 345 24.45 12.35 22.49
CA LYS A 345 24.79 10.92 22.57
C LYS A 345 24.73 10.21 21.21
N TYR A 346 24.50 10.94 20.12
CA TYR A 346 24.47 10.35 18.78
C TYR A 346 25.82 9.72 18.42
N ASN A 347 25.78 8.49 17.93
CA ASN A 347 26.96 7.75 17.53
C ASN A 347 27.52 8.34 16.21
N PRO A 348 28.85 8.62 16.11
CA PRO A 348 29.47 9.11 14.87
C PRO A 348 29.17 8.26 13.63
N VAL A 349 28.98 6.95 13.79
CA VAL A 349 28.60 6.05 12.69
C VAL A 349 27.19 6.34 12.17
N ASP A 350 26.28 6.73 13.05
CA ASP A 350 24.89 7.02 12.69
C ASP A 350 24.78 8.42 12.06
N ILE A 351 25.56 9.39 12.54
CA ILE A 351 25.74 10.70 11.88
C ILE A 351 26.27 10.52 10.44
N LEU A 352 27.26 9.64 10.25
CA LEU A 352 27.81 9.33 8.92
C LEU A 352 26.75 8.69 8.01
N LYS A 353 25.99 7.71 8.52
CA LYS A 353 24.91 7.05 7.76
C LYS A 353 23.85 8.07 7.35
N GLU A 354 23.38 8.89 8.28
CA GLU A 354 22.36 9.89 7.98
C GLU A 354 22.87 10.94 6.99
N THR A 355 24.11 11.42 7.16
CA THR A 355 24.74 12.36 6.21
C THR A 355 24.79 11.76 4.80
N LYS A 356 25.14 10.48 4.68
CA LYS A 356 25.22 9.80 3.38
C LYS A 356 23.85 9.57 2.76
N ILE A 357 22.85 9.24 3.57
CA ILE A 357 21.44 9.15 3.14
C ILE A 357 20.96 10.53 2.66
N ALA A 358 21.20 11.59 3.42
CA ALA A 358 20.79 12.95 3.10
C ALA A 358 21.38 13.46 1.78
N VAL A 359 22.68 13.22 1.54
CA VAL A 359 23.33 13.64 0.28
C VAL A 359 22.89 12.76 -0.90
N ASN A 360 22.79 11.44 -0.72
CA ASN A 360 22.41 10.52 -1.81
C ASN A 360 20.92 10.62 -2.18
N SER A 361 20.05 10.92 -1.21
CA SER A 361 18.62 11.15 -1.44
C SER A 361 18.31 12.52 -2.04
N GLY A 362 19.28 13.42 -2.07
CA GLY A 362 19.07 14.79 -2.53
C GLY A 362 18.58 15.79 -1.51
N TYR A 363 18.28 15.34 -0.29
CA TYR A 363 17.86 16.20 0.80
C TYR A 363 18.89 17.30 1.08
N TRP A 364 20.19 16.96 0.99
CA TRP A 364 21.30 17.90 1.14
C TRP A 364 22.21 17.90 -0.10
N PRO A 365 21.97 18.78 -1.09
CA PRO A 365 22.80 18.84 -2.29
C PRO A 365 24.17 19.46 -1.98
N LEU A 366 25.24 18.84 -2.49
CA LEU A 366 26.61 19.37 -2.44
C LEU A 366 26.88 20.19 -3.69
N TYR A 367 27.11 21.49 -3.52
CA TYR A 367 27.34 22.41 -4.63
C TYR A 367 28.31 23.53 -4.24
N ARG A 368 28.85 24.21 -5.24
CA ARG A 368 29.71 25.40 -5.11
C ARG A 368 29.32 26.44 -6.15
N TYR A 369 29.31 27.71 -5.76
CA TYR A 369 28.96 28.84 -6.58
C TYR A 369 29.99 29.96 -6.41
N ASP A 370 30.68 30.31 -7.48
CA ASP A 370 31.65 31.41 -7.55
C ASP A 370 31.18 32.45 -8.57
N PRO A 371 30.64 33.60 -8.13
CA PRO A 371 30.14 34.65 -9.02
C PRO A 371 31.26 35.44 -9.72
N SER A 372 32.54 35.17 -9.45
CA SER A 372 33.66 35.80 -10.16
C SER A 372 34.00 35.14 -11.51
N ILE A 373 33.42 33.98 -11.79
CA ILE A 373 33.58 33.24 -13.05
C ILE A 373 32.54 33.75 -14.06
N GLU A 374 32.98 34.14 -15.27
CA GLU A 374 32.10 34.72 -16.30
C GLU A 374 31.17 33.71 -17.00
N ASP A 375 31.51 32.42 -16.98
CA ASP A 375 30.69 31.35 -17.56
C ASP A 375 29.74 30.78 -16.51
N ASP A 376 28.42 30.96 -16.72
CA ASP A 376 27.37 30.52 -15.79
C ASP A 376 27.40 29.01 -15.50
N GLU A 377 27.82 28.17 -16.46
CA GLU A 377 27.94 26.71 -16.26
C GLU A 377 29.17 26.32 -15.44
N GLU A 378 30.22 27.15 -15.44
CA GLU A 378 31.41 26.96 -14.61
C GLU A 378 31.31 27.67 -13.26
N ALA A 379 30.50 28.74 -13.17
CA ALA A 379 30.23 29.50 -11.97
C ALA A 379 29.45 28.66 -10.94
N PHE A 380 28.54 27.78 -11.38
CA PHE A 380 27.82 26.84 -10.52
C PHE A 380 28.22 25.39 -10.77
N LYS A 381 28.83 24.75 -9.77
CA LYS A 381 29.23 23.34 -9.81
C LYS A 381 28.41 22.50 -8.84
N LEU A 382 27.66 21.55 -9.36
CA LEU A 382 26.98 20.53 -8.56
C LEU A 382 27.90 19.31 -8.39
N ASP A 383 28.37 19.09 -7.17
CA ASP A 383 29.26 17.97 -6.84
C ASP A 383 28.46 16.68 -6.48
N SER A 384 27.14 16.78 -6.25
CA SER A 384 26.24 15.63 -6.07
C SER A 384 25.82 15.02 -7.42
N SER A 385 26.11 13.73 -7.63
CA SER A 385 25.90 13.02 -8.90
C SER A 385 24.43 12.76 -9.28
N VAL A 386 23.48 12.91 -8.34
CA VAL A 386 22.10 12.41 -8.51
C VAL A 386 21.12 13.46 -9.07
N ILE A 387 21.40 14.77 -8.97
CA ILE A 387 20.34 15.81 -9.07
C ILE A 387 20.75 17.02 -9.93
N ARG A 388 21.49 16.79 -11.02
CA ARG A 388 21.96 17.90 -11.87
C ARG A 388 20.83 18.61 -12.63
N LYS A 389 19.78 17.87 -12.99
CA LYS A 389 18.65 18.41 -13.78
C LYS A 389 17.54 19.00 -12.91
N GLU A 390 17.17 18.31 -11.83
CA GLU A 390 16.11 18.78 -10.91
C GLU A 390 16.53 20.00 -10.08
N LEU A 391 17.81 20.14 -9.69
CA LEU A 391 18.28 21.33 -8.97
C LEU A 391 18.39 22.54 -9.92
N GLN A 392 18.82 22.34 -11.17
CA GLN A 392 18.83 23.38 -12.21
C GLN A 392 17.39 23.86 -12.49
N ASP A 393 16.46 22.93 -12.68
CA ASP A 393 15.04 23.24 -12.91
C ASP A 393 14.40 23.93 -11.69
N PHE A 394 14.82 23.60 -10.46
CA PHE A 394 14.39 24.26 -9.23
C PHE A 394 14.95 25.69 -9.09
N LEU A 395 16.26 25.88 -9.34
CA LEU A 395 16.94 27.18 -9.32
C LEU A 395 16.36 28.14 -10.38
N ASP A 396 16.08 27.63 -11.58
CA ASP A 396 15.44 28.40 -12.66
C ASP A 396 13.99 28.80 -12.34
N ARG A 397 13.28 27.98 -11.57
CA ARG A 397 11.89 28.22 -11.15
C ARG A 397 11.80 29.22 -10.00
N GLU A 398 12.69 29.14 -9.02
CA GLU A 398 12.83 30.11 -7.92
C GLU A 398 13.33 31.49 -8.40
N ASN A 399 14.29 31.55 -9.34
CA ASN A 399 14.71 32.81 -9.96
C ASN A 399 13.57 33.48 -10.75
N LYS A 400 12.75 32.68 -11.46
CA LYS A 400 11.52 33.17 -12.11
C LYS A 400 10.49 33.68 -11.11
N LEU A 401 10.29 32.98 -9.99
CA LEU A 401 9.39 33.43 -8.93
C LEU A 401 9.89 34.74 -8.32
N THR A 402 11.17 34.87 -8.02
CA THR A 402 11.77 36.08 -7.44
C THR A 402 11.64 37.30 -8.37
N LEU A 403 11.74 37.10 -9.69
CA LEU A 403 11.47 38.13 -10.71
C LEU A 403 9.97 38.49 -10.80
N LEU A 404 9.07 37.54 -10.56
CA LEU A 404 7.62 37.75 -10.56
C LEU A 404 7.14 38.48 -9.29
N THR A 405 7.66 38.13 -8.11
CA THR A 405 7.32 38.81 -6.84
C THR A 405 7.81 40.26 -6.80
N LYS A 406 8.90 40.58 -7.53
CA LYS A 406 9.36 41.97 -7.74
C LYS A 406 8.44 42.77 -8.67
N LYS A 407 7.66 42.10 -9.53
CA LYS A 407 6.79 42.75 -10.53
C LYS A 407 5.36 42.96 -10.00
N GLU A 408 4.88 42.06 -9.14
CA GLU A 408 3.59 42.19 -8.43
C GLU A 408 3.71 41.67 -6.99
N PRO A 409 3.68 42.55 -5.97
CA PRO A 409 3.74 42.13 -4.58
C PRO A 409 2.35 41.66 -4.11
N GLY A 410 2.07 40.36 -4.24
CA GLY A 410 0.80 39.81 -3.74
C GLY A 410 0.47 38.34 -4.04
N ILE A 411 1.36 37.57 -4.68
CA ILE A 411 1.06 36.17 -5.02
C ILE A 411 1.59 35.23 -3.93
N GLU A 412 0.69 34.57 -3.21
CA GLU A 412 0.99 33.49 -2.26
C GLU A 412 1.55 32.25 -2.97
N THR A 413 2.60 31.68 -2.38
CA THR A 413 3.27 30.44 -2.80
C THR A 413 2.51 29.21 -2.31
N THR A 414 1.55 28.74 -3.09
CA THR A 414 1.02 27.39 -2.90
C THR A 414 0.77 26.74 -4.26
N VAL A 415 1.36 25.56 -4.51
CA VAL A 415 0.86 24.39 -5.27
C VAL A 415 2.00 23.54 -5.91
N GLU A 416 2.23 22.39 -5.25
CA GLU A 416 2.35 20.99 -5.71
C GLU A 416 3.45 20.47 -6.68
N GLN A 417 4.38 19.69 -6.10
CA GLN A 417 4.44 18.20 -6.07
C GLN A 417 3.58 17.38 -7.05
N SER A 418 3.75 17.53 -8.36
CA SER A 418 3.40 16.44 -9.29
C SER A 418 4.61 16.10 -10.15
N VAL A 419 4.92 14.81 -10.23
CA VAL A 419 5.96 14.11 -11.03
C VAL A 419 7.21 13.60 -10.26
N SER A 420 7.62 14.17 -9.12
CA SER A 420 8.85 13.71 -8.39
C SER A 420 8.65 12.49 -7.46
N ASP A 421 7.44 12.28 -6.94
CA ASP A 421 7.18 11.25 -5.92
C ASP A 421 7.42 9.81 -6.39
N ALA A 422 7.25 9.53 -7.68
CA ALA A 422 7.44 8.17 -8.21
C ALA A 422 8.92 7.75 -8.21
N ILE A 423 9.84 8.69 -8.50
CA ILE A 423 11.29 8.44 -8.56
C ILE A 423 11.86 8.39 -7.13
N ALA A 424 11.45 9.32 -6.26
CA ALA A 424 11.86 9.34 -4.86
C ALA A 424 11.46 8.06 -4.11
N LYS A 425 10.28 7.51 -4.42
CA LYS A 425 9.76 6.28 -3.81
C LYS A 425 10.44 5.01 -4.33
N LYS A 426 10.84 4.99 -5.62
CA LYS A 426 11.69 3.92 -6.17
C LYS A 426 13.05 3.88 -5.47
N LEU A 427 13.65 5.05 -5.23
CA LEU A 427 14.91 5.20 -4.49
C LEU A 427 14.80 4.80 -3.01
N GLU A 428 13.70 5.14 -2.33
CA GLU A 428 13.47 4.77 -0.93
C GLU A 428 13.34 3.25 -0.72
N LEU A 429 12.63 2.56 -1.62
CA LEU A 429 12.52 1.10 -1.60
C LEU A 429 13.86 0.41 -1.87
N ARG A 430 14.67 0.92 -2.81
CA ARG A 430 16.02 0.42 -3.09
C ARG A 430 16.97 0.64 -1.92
N ASN A 431 16.92 1.82 -1.28
CA ASN A 431 17.72 2.14 -0.10
C ASN A 431 17.35 1.28 1.11
N LYS A 432 16.07 0.96 1.30
CA LYS A 432 15.63 0.01 2.33
C LYS A 432 16.15 -1.40 2.08
N ALA A 433 16.09 -1.89 0.84
CA ALA A 433 16.65 -3.19 0.46
C ALA A 433 18.19 -3.24 0.63
N ALA A 434 18.88 -2.15 0.30
CA ALA A 434 20.33 -2.01 0.50
C ALA A 434 20.71 -1.93 2.00
N LEU A 435 19.86 -1.33 2.83
CA LEU A 435 20.01 -1.25 4.29
C LEU A 435 19.79 -2.62 4.95
N ASP A 436 18.75 -3.35 4.54
CA ASP A 436 18.49 -4.73 5.00
C ASP A 436 19.65 -5.67 4.61
N GLN A 437 20.24 -5.44 3.43
CA GLN A 437 21.46 -6.07 2.94
C GLN A 437 22.73 -5.74 3.76
N LEU A 438 22.74 -4.60 4.46
CA LEU A 438 23.85 -4.14 5.31
C LEU A 438 23.71 -4.65 6.75
N LEU A 439 22.46 -4.84 7.19
CA LEU A 439 22.11 -5.38 8.51
C LEU A 439 22.32 -6.91 8.58
N ASN A 440 22.14 -7.62 7.47
CA ASN A 440 22.36 -9.06 7.35
C ASN A 440 23.77 -9.38 6.80
N GLY A 441 24.78 -9.34 7.67
CA GLY A 441 26.06 -10.09 7.57
C GLY A 441 26.80 -10.21 6.22
N LEU A 442 27.95 -9.54 6.12
CA LEU A 442 28.95 -9.63 5.04
C LEU A 442 29.51 -11.05 4.82
N SER A 443 29.04 -11.77 3.79
CA SER A 443 29.86 -12.60 2.88
C SER A 443 28.98 -13.32 1.86
N GLY A 444 29.11 -12.95 0.58
CA GLY A 444 28.45 -13.60 -0.55
C GLY A 444 28.38 -12.70 -1.79
N PRO A 445 28.52 -13.21 -3.03
CA PRO A 445 28.31 -12.42 -4.23
C PRO A 445 26.87 -11.89 -4.31
N PRO A 446 26.63 -10.67 -4.82
CA PRO A 446 25.30 -10.08 -4.94
C PRO A 446 24.47 -10.78 -6.02
N LEU A 447 23.18 -10.99 -5.71
CA LEU A 447 22.18 -11.49 -6.66
C LEU A 447 20.93 -10.60 -6.60
N HIS A 448 20.66 -9.86 -7.67
CA HIS A 448 19.43 -9.07 -7.77
C HIS A 448 18.37 -9.83 -8.56
N ILE A 449 17.16 -9.94 -8.01
CA ILE A 449 16.05 -10.66 -8.63
C ILE A 449 14.92 -9.65 -8.89
N TYR A 450 14.63 -9.41 -10.16
CA TYR A 450 13.57 -8.49 -10.57
C TYR A 450 12.38 -9.22 -11.14
N TYR A 451 11.17 -8.85 -10.73
CA TYR A 451 9.95 -9.52 -11.20
C TYR A 451 8.91 -8.59 -11.83
N ALA A 452 8.10 -9.16 -12.72
CA ALA A 452 6.87 -8.54 -13.22
C ALA A 452 5.73 -9.57 -13.20
N SER A 453 4.61 -9.23 -12.56
CA SER A 453 3.56 -10.17 -12.13
C SER A 453 2.17 -9.53 -12.01
N ASP A 454 1.24 -9.84 -12.92
CA ASP A 454 -0.18 -9.43 -12.79
C ASP A 454 -0.95 -10.32 -11.80
N GLY A 455 -0.57 -11.60 -11.71
CA GLY A 455 -1.25 -12.63 -10.92
C GLY A 455 -0.56 -13.01 -9.61
N GLY A 456 0.54 -12.35 -9.26
CA GLY A 456 1.36 -12.68 -8.08
C GLY A 456 2.32 -13.87 -8.22
N ASN A 457 2.14 -14.77 -9.20
CA ASN A 457 2.98 -15.96 -9.36
C ASN A 457 4.48 -15.64 -9.57
N ALA A 458 4.81 -14.71 -10.47
CA ALA A 458 6.21 -14.34 -10.73
C ALA A 458 6.85 -13.63 -9.53
N SER A 459 6.08 -12.81 -8.80
CA SER A 459 6.52 -12.17 -7.56
C SER A 459 6.78 -13.21 -6.45
N SER A 460 5.88 -14.17 -6.27
CA SER A 460 6.05 -15.27 -5.32
C SER A 460 7.28 -16.12 -5.64
N LEU A 461 7.48 -16.45 -6.91
CA LEU A 461 8.64 -17.20 -7.39
C LEU A 461 9.95 -16.45 -7.16
N ALA A 462 9.97 -15.13 -7.42
CA ALA A 462 11.15 -14.29 -7.18
C ALA A 462 11.50 -14.18 -5.69
N SER A 463 10.50 -14.01 -4.82
CA SER A 463 10.72 -14.04 -3.37
C SER A 463 11.22 -15.39 -2.88
N ARG A 464 10.69 -16.50 -3.41
CA ARG A 464 11.16 -17.86 -3.11
C ARG A 464 12.62 -18.04 -3.54
N LEU A 465 12.97 -17.60 -4.75
CA LEU A 465 14.34 -17.67 -5.27
C LEU A 465 15.31 -16.82 -4.43
N ALA A 466 14.89 -15.62 -4.01
CA ALA A 466 15.70 -14.76 -3.14
C ALA A 466 15.98 -15.41 -1.78
N SER A 467 14.97 -15.97 -1.12
CA SER A 467 15.15 -16.70 0.14
C SER A 467 16.11 -17.88 -0.03
N ARG A 468 15.99 -18.64 -1.12
CA ARG A 468 16.87 -19.78 -1.42
C ARG A 468 18.32 -19.38 -1.70
N ALA A 469 18.51 -18.24 -2.36
CA ALA A 469 19.82 -17.67 -2.59
C ALA A 469 20.45 -17.18 -1.28
N THR A 470 19.69 -16.51 -0.40
CA THR A 470 20.15 -16.09 0.93
C THR A 470 20.57 -17.27 1.80
N SER A 471 19.78 -18.36 1.79
CA SER A 471 20.13 -19.59 2.51
C SER A 471 21.38 -20.29 1.96
N ARG A 472 21.76 -20.01 0.71
CA ARG A 472 23.01 -20.45 0.06
C ARG A 472 24.15 -19.42 0.20
N SER A 473 24.03 -18.51 1.16
CA SER A 473 25.03 -17.46 1.41
C SER A 473 25.23 -16.48 0.25
N LEU A 474 24.24 -16.31 -0.65
CA LEU A 474 24.24 -15.22 -1.63
C LEU A 474 23.57 -13.98 -1.04
N LYS A 475 24.00 -12.79 -1.47
CA LYS A 475 23.38 -11.53 -1.05
C LYS A 475 22.20 -11.20 -1.96
N ALA A 476 21.08 -11.90 -1.75
CA ALA A 476 19.93 -11.84 -2.64
C ALA A 476 18.94 -10.71 -2.31
N THR A 477 18.34 -10.10 -3.34
CA THR A 477 17.23 -9.14 -3.20
C THR A 477 16.13 -9.47 -4.20
N SER A 478 14.87 -9.20 -3.85
CA SER A 478 13.71 -9.38 -4.73
C SER A 478 12.92 -8.07 -4.83
N LEU A 479 12.81 -7.50 -6.03
CA LEU A 479 12.14 -6.22 -6.29
C LEU A 479 11.32 -6.28 -7.58
N SER A 480 10.32 -5.39 -7.73
CA SER A 480 9.57 -5.27 -8.98
C SER A 480 10.43 -4.63 -10.08
N MET A 481 10.25 -5.03 -11.34
CA MET A 481 10.99 -4.47 -12.47
C MET A 481 10.84 -2.95 -12.60
N ASP A 482 9.67 -2.39 -12.27
CA ASP A 482 9.47 -0.95 -12.30
C ASP A 482 10.31 -0.18 -11.25
N THR A 483 10.95 -0.86 -10.29
CA THR A 483 11.90 -0.22 -9.37
C THR A 483 13.29 0.00 -9.98
N ILE A 484 13.57 -0.60 -11.13
CA ILE A 484 14.87 -0.50 -11.82
C ILE A 484 15.00 0.88 -12.46
N VAL A 485 16.19 1.46 -12.34
CA VAL A 485 16.66 2.60 -13.14
C VAL A 485 17.71 2.05 -14.11
N ILE A 486 17.51 2.22 -15.41
CA ILE A 486 18.32 1.54 -16.45
C ILE A 486 19.80 1.92 -16.38
N ASP A 487 20.10 3.18 -16.08
CA ASP A 487 21.48 3.67 -15.98
C ASP A 487 22.27 3.03 -14.83
N GLU A 488 21.59 2.45 -13.83
CA GLU A 488 22.22 1.73 -12.72
C GLU A 488 22.44 0.25 -13.03
N LEU A 489 21.78 -0.29 -14.06
CA LEU A 489 21.83 -1.71 -14.40
C LEU A 489 23.25 -2.15 -14.85
N SER A 490 24.05 -1.22 -15.39
CA SER A 490 25.46 -1.46 -15.74
C SER A 490 26.38 -1.66 -14.54
N GLY A 491 25.94 -1.24 -13.34
CA GLY A 491 26.68 -1.41 -12.09
C GLY A 491 26.36 -2.71 -11.34
N GLU A 492 25.42 -3.52 -11.83
CA GLU A 492 25.01 -4.77 -11.22
C GLU A 492 25.75 -5.96 -11.82
N GLU A 493 26.16 -6.92 -10.97
CA GLU A 493 27.03 -8.02 -11.38
C GLU A 493 26.24 -9.27 -11.78
N ASN A 494 25.34 -9.77 -10.93
CA ASN A 494 24.47 -10.92 -11.24
C ASN A 494 23.00 -10.54 -11.06
N VAL A 495 22.22 -10.62 -12.14
CA VAL A 495 20.81 -10.24 -12.16
C VAL A 495 19.93 -11.33 -12.75
N VAL A 496 18.79 -11.60 -12.11
CA VAL A 496 17.78 -12.55 -12.56
C VAL A 496 16.47 -11.81 -12.79
N PHE A 497 15.86 -12.00 -13.96
CA PHE A 497 14.54 -11.46 -14.26
C PHE A 497 13.49 -12.59 -14.29
N ILE A 498 12.38 -12.41 -13.59
CA ILE A 498 11.24 -13.34 -13.60
C ILE A 498 9.99 -12.59 -14.05
N THR A 499 9.46 -12.92 -15.22
CA THR A 499 8.30 -12.20 -15.77
C THR A 499 7.20 -13.15 -16.20
N SER A 500 5.95 -12.80 -15.87
CA SER A 500 4.76 -13.46 -16.38
C SER A 500 4.30 -12.82 -17.70
N THR A 501 3.51 -13.56 -18.48
CA THR A 501 2.97 -13.03 -19.74
C THR A 501 1.56 -12.47 -19.55
N ALA A 502 1.36 -11.19 -19.87
CA ALA A 502 0.05 -10.52 -19.77
C ALA A 502 -0.63 -10.39 -21.15
N GLY A 503 -1.97 -10.45 -21.16
CA GLY A 503 -2.82 -10.07 -22.30
C GLY A 503 -2.47 -10.77 -23.63
N GLN A 504 -1.91 -10.02 -24.59
CA GLN A 504 -1.44 -10.51 -25.90
C GLN A 504 0.10 -10.52 -26.00
N GLY A 505 0.76 -11.03 -24.95
CA GLY A 505 2.22 -11.07 -24.88
C GLY A 505 2.82 -9.73 -24.47
N GLU A 506 2.10 -8.97 -23.65
CA GLU A 506 2.58 -7.74 -23.01
C GLU A 506 3.29 -8.04 -21.69
N PHE A 507 4.11 -7.08 -21.23
CA PHE A 507 4.64 -7.10 -19.87
C PHE A 507 3.51 -6.85 -18.85
N PRO A 508 3.57 -7.49 -17.69
CA PRO A 508 2.70 -7.19 -16.55
C PRO A 508 2.80 -5.72 -16.12
N GLN A 509 1.80 -5.22 -15.41
CA GLN A 509 1.70 -3.79 -15.06
C GLN A 509 2.93 -3.29 -14.30
N ASP A 510 3.46 -4.08 -13.38
CA ASP A 510 4.64 -3.79 -12.53
C ASP A 510 6.01 -4.06 -13.20
N GLY A 511 6.03 -4.21 -14.52
CA GLY A 511 7.24 -4.18 -15.35
C GLY A 511 7.05 -3.48 -16.69
N LYS A 512 5.89 -2.85 -16.91
CA LYS A 512 5.54 -2.22 -18.19
C LYS A 512 6.32 -0.93 -18.41
N ALA A 513 6.54 -0.14 -17.36
CA ALA A 513 7.32 1.09 -17.44
C ALA A 513 8.79 0.77 -17.72
N PHE A 514 9.37 -0.16 -16.97
CA PHE A 514 10.73 -0.66 -17.20
C PHE A 514 10.95 -1.13 -18.64
N TRP A 515 10.03 -1.93 -19.19
CA TRP A 515 10.15 -2.43 -20.55
C TRP A 515 10.09 -1.33 -21.61
N GLN A 516 9.26 -0.30 -21.39
CA GLN A 516 9.19 0.85 -22.30
C GLN A 516 10.49 1.65 -22.29
N GLU A 517 11.04 1.91 -21.11
CA GLU A 517 12.33 2.59 -20.96
C GLU A 517 13.46 1.77 -21.61
N LEU A 518 13.50 0.46 -21.40
CA LEU A 518 14.55 -0.42 -21.96
C LEU A 518 14.49 -0.51 -23.49
N LYS A 519 13.29 -0.43 -24.07
CA LYS A 519 13.12 -0.32 -25.53
C LYS A 519 13.69 0.98 -26.08
N MET A 520 13.52 2.08 -25.35
CA MET A 520 13.96 3.42 -25.76
C MET A 520 15.44 3.67 -25.48
N ALA A 521 16.04 2.92 -24.55
CA ALA A 521 17.48 2.95 -24.29
C ALA A 521 18.27 2.51 -25.53
N GLY A 522 18.80 3.49 -26.25
CA GLY A 522 19.78 3.31 -27.31
C GLY A 522 21.18 3.59 -26.76
N GLN A 523 22.10 2.61 -26.87
CA GLN A 523 23.49 2.66 -26.38
C GLN A 523 23.70 2.61 -24.85
N ALA A 524 22.87 1.92 -24.09
CA ALA A 524 23.27 1.51 -22.73
C ALA A 524 24.32 0.38 -22.82
N ASP A 525 25.51 0.58 -22.24
CA ASP A 525 26.58 -0.43 -22.20
C ASP A 525 26.39 -1.33 -20.97
N LEU A 526 25.89 -2.55 -21.20
CA LEU A 526 25.66 -3.55 -20.15
C LEU A 526 26.74 -4.65 -20.17
N SER A 527 27.94 -4.40 -20.69
CA SER A 527 28.99 -5.41 -20.85
C SER A 527 29.41 -6.12 -19.55
N ASN A 528 29.22 -5.47 -18.40
CA ASN A 528 29.60 -6.00 -17.09
C ASN A 528 28.46 -6.77 -16.39
N LEU A 529 27.25 -6.78 -16.96
CA LEU A 529 26.07 -7.38 -16.37
C LEU A 529 25.96 -8.86 -16.75
N ARG A 530 26.02 -9.76 -15.77
CA ARG A 530 25.63 -11.17 -15.97
C ARG A 530 24.16 -11.32 -15.67
N PHE A 531 23.37 -11.85 -16.61
CA PHE A 531 21.93 -11.98 -16.43
C PHE A 531 21.36 -13.37 -16.72
N SER A 532 20.16 -13.63 -16.19
CA SER A 532 19.30 -14.74 -16.62
C SER A 532 17.84 -14.31 -16.58
N VAL A 533 17.00 -14.95 -17.37
CA VAL A 533 15.56 -14.67 -17.44
C VAL A 533 14.77 -15.96 -17.34
N PHE A 534 13.74 -15.97 -16.49
CA PHE A 534 12.73 -17.01 -16.43
C PHE A 534 11.36 -16.44 -16.77
N GLY A 535 10.69 -17.04 -17.76
CA GLY A 535 9.33 -16.68 -18.16
C GLY A 535 8.29 -17.60 -17.57
N LEU A 536 7.18 -17.04 -17.09
CA LEU A 536 5.96 -17.76 -16.82
C LEU A 536 4.96 -17.48 -17.96
N GLY A 537 4.55 -18.53 -18.65
CA GLY A 537 3.60 -18.45 -19.74
C GLY A 537 2.73 -19.69 -19.84
N ASP A 538 1.77 -19.62 -20.74
CA ASP A 538 0.89 -20.73 -21.09
C ASP A 538 0.93 -20.87 -22.61
N SER A 539 1.49 -21.98 -23.11
CA SER A 539 1.68 -22.21 -24.54
C SER A 539 0.36 -22.35 -25.31
N LYS A 540 -0.74 -22.61 -24.60
CA LYS A 540 -2.09 -22.71 -25.16
C LYS A 540 -2.97 -21.52 -24.78
N TYR A 541 -2.40 -20.47 -24.18
CA TYR A 541 -3.17 -19.28 -23.78
C TYR A 541 -3.88 -18.62 -24.96
N TRP A 542 -3.17 -18.56 -26.09
CA TRP A 542 -3.73 -18.12 -27.36
C TRP A 542 -4.09 -19.32 -28.21
N PRO A 543 -5.34 -19.40 -28.65
CA PRO A 543 -5.84 -20.59 -29.31
C PRO A 543 -5.46 -20.71 -30.79
N ARG A 544 -5.01 -19.63 -31.44
CA ARG A 544 -4.55 -19.69 -32.83
C ARG A 544 -3.08 -20.12 -32.90
N LYS A 545 -2.74 -20.99 -33.87
CA LYS A 545 -1.35 -21.46 -34.07
C LYS A 545 -0.37 -20.31 -34.32
N GLU A 546 -0.81 -19.26 -35.02
CA GLU A 546 -0.03 -18.04 -35.30
C GLU A 546 0.28 -17.19 -34.06
N ASP A 547 -0.53 -17.33 -33.00
CA ASP A 547 -0.38 -16.59 -31.75
C ASP A 547 0.53 -17.29 -30.73
N SER A 548 1.04 -18.49 -31.06
CA SER A 548 2.09 -19.17 -30.27
C SER A 548 3.33 -18.30 -30.03
N ARG A 549 3.55 -17.28 -30.87
CA ARG A 549 4.57 -16.25 -30.69
C ARG A 549 4.45 -15.46 -29.39
N TYR A 550 3.26 -15.39 -28.79
CA TYR A 550 3.02 -14.67 -27.54
C TYR A 550 3.39 -15.48 -26.30
N PHE A 551 3.54 -16.81 -26.41
CA PHE A 551 3.97 -17.66 -25.30
C PHE A 551 5.33 -17.21 -24.77
N ASN A 552 5.39 -16.83 -23.48
CA ASN A 552 6.60 -16.32 -22.84
C ASN A 552 7.24 -15.15 -23.59
N LYS A 553 6.43 -14.36 -24.32
CA LYS A 553 6.95 -13.27 -25.13
C LYS A 553 7.70 -12.21 -24.32
N PRO A 554 7.22 -11.74 -23.14
CA PRO A 554 7.97 -10.79 -22.33
C PRO A 554 9.37 -11.27 -21.95
N SER A 555 9.53 -12.54 -21.56
CA SER A 555 10.84 -13.09 -21.21
C SER A 555 11.74 -13.26 -22.44
N LYS A 556 11.20 -13.70 -23.57
CA LYS A 556 11.92 -13.80 -24.85
C LYS A 556 12.39 -12.43 -25.36
N ASP A 557 11.51 -11.44 -25.33
CA ASP A 557 11.80 -10.09 -25.76
C ASP A 557 12.83 -9.43 -24.83
N LEU A 558 12.69 -9.60 -23.50
CA LEU A 558 13.65 -9.11 -22.51
C LEU A 558 15.03 -9.71 -22.70
N PHE A 559 15.10 -11.04 -22.80
CA PHE A 559 16.35 -11.78 -22.95
C PHE A 559 17.09 -11.33 -24.21
N SER A 560 16.40 -11.25 -25.33
CA SER A 560 16.98 -10.80 -26.61
C SER A 560 17.46 -9.35 -26.54
N LYS A 561 16.72 -8.46 -25.87
CA LYS A 561 17.08 -7.04 -25.75
C LYS A 561 18.30 -6.85 -24.84
N LEU A 562 18.38 -7.52 -23.69
CA LEU A 562 19.54 -7.46 -22.80
C LEU A 562 20.82 -7.95 -23.51
N GLN A 563 20.70 -9.05 -24.27
CA GLN A 563 21.82 -9.57 -25.07
C GLN A 563 22.28 -8.56 -26.14
N SER A 564 21.34 -7.86 -26.78
CA SER A 564 21.67 -6.82 -27.78
C SER A 564 22.34 -5.57 -27.18
N LEU A 565 22.21 -5.36 -25.86
CA LEU A 565 22.84 -4.27 -25.11
C LEU A 565 24.20 -4.68 -24.50
N GLY A 566 24.69 -5.90 -24.80
CA GLY A 566 26.03 -6.36 -24.39
C GLY A 566 26.07 -7.17 -23.09
N ALA A 567 24.94 -7.43 -22.43
CA ALA A 567 24.90 -8.23 -21.21
C ALA A 567 25.19 -9.73 -21.47
N ASP A 568 25.86 -10.40 -20.53
CA ASP A 568 26.29 -11.79 -20.63
C ASP A 568 25.28 -12.75 -19.98
N PRO A 569 24.61 -13.64 -20.74
CA PRO A 569 23.66 -14.59 -20.16
C PRO A 569 24.37 -15.80 -19.53
N PHE A 570 24.32 -15.92 -18.20
CA PHE A 570 25.00 -17.03 -17.49
C PHE A 570 24.14 -18.29 -17.34
N VAL A 571 22.81 -18.18 -17.41
CA VAL A 571 21.90 -19.33 -17.56
C VAL A 571 20.98 -19.07 -18.76
N PRO A 572 20.72 -20.06 -19.63
CA PRO A 572 19.79 -19.91 -20.74
C PRO A 572 18.38 -19.48 -20.30
N LEU A 573 17.65 -18.86 -21.23
CA LEU A 573 16.26 -18.48 -21.03
C LEU A 573 15.40 -19.68 -20.57
N GLY A 574 14.85 -19.59 -19.37
CA GLY A 574 13.88 -20.57 -18.85
C GLY A 574 12.47 -20.23 -19.32
N LEU A 575 11.74 -21.23 -19.82
CA LEU A 575 10.38 -21.08 -20.34
C LEU A 575 9.43 -22.00 -19.56
N GLY A 576 8.82 -21.47 -18.50
CA GLY A 576 7.76 -22.16 -17.77
C GLY A 576 6.46 -22.21 -18.57
N ASP A 577 5.85 -23.39 -18.63
CA ASP A 577 4.57 -23.62 -19.30
C ASP A 577 3.52 -24.16 -18.32
N ASP A 578 2.41 -23.45 -18.14
CA ASP A 578 1.27 -23.89 -17.33
C ASP A 578 0.59 -25.18 -17.86
N GLN A 579 0.91 -25.60 -19.09
CA GLN A 579 0.37 -26.82 -19.70
C GLN A 579 1.10 -28.11 -19.28
N ASP A 580 2.30 -27.98 -18.69
CA ASP A 580 3.07 -29.11 -18.16
C ASP A 580 2.37 -29.74 -16.95
N ASP A 581 2.77 -30.98 -16.60
CA ASP A 581 2.08 -31.75 -15.55
C ASP A 581 2.17 -31.09 -14.16
N ASN A 582 3.30 -30.41 -13.87
CA ASN A 582 3.49 -29.56 -12.69
C ASN A 582 3.47 -28.06 -13.03
N GLY A 583 2.92 -27.68 -14.19
CA GLY A 583 2.97 -26.31 -14.70
C GLY A 583 4.39 -25.78 -14.88
N TYR A 584 4.59 -24.48 -14.65
CA TYR A 584 5.90 -23.83 -14.81
C TYR A 584 7.03 -24.44 -13.94
N GLU A 585 6.69 -25.16 -12.86
CA GLU A 585 7.67 -25.80 -11.96
C GLU A 585 8.53 -26.85 -12.66
N THR A 586 8.00 -27.50 -13.71
CA THR A 586 8.74 -28.49 -14.51
C THR A 586 10.00 -27.86 -15.12
N ALA A 587 9.85 -26.72 -15.80
CA ALA A 587 10.97 -26.00 -16.39
C ALA A 587 11.78 -25.24 -15.34
N TYR A 588 11.12 -24.69 -14.31
CA TYR A 588 11.77 -23.93 -13.25
C TYR A 588 12.77 -24.77 -12.45
N SER A 589 12.40 -26.01 -12.09
CA SER A 589 13.27 -26.88 -11.29
C SER A 589 14.60 -27.18 -12.00
N ILE A 590 14.56 -27.36 -13.32
CA ILE A 590 15.76 -27.59 -14.14
C ILE A 590 16.59 -26.30 -14.24
N TRP A 591 15.93 -25.18 -14.52
CA TRP A 591 16.57 -23.87 -14.65
C TRP A 591 17.22 -23.40 -13.35
N GLU A 592 16.56 -23.60 -12.22
CA GLU A 592 17.06 -23.23 -10.88
C GLU A 592 18.28 -24.07 -10.48
N GLN A 593 18.32 -25.35 -10.81
CA GLN A 593 19.51 -26.18 -10.58
C GLN A 593 20.73 -25.66 -11.36
N GLN A 594 20.53 -25.26 -12.62
CA GLN A 594 21.59 -24.65 -13.44
C GLN A 594 22.04 -23.32 -12.86
N LEU A 595 21.11 -22.50 -12.37
CA LEU A 595 21.41 -21.24 -11.68
C LEU A 595 22.36 -21.42 -10.50
N TRP A 596 22.15 -22.42 -9.66
CA TRP A 596 23.03 -22.65 -8.51
C TRP A 596 24.44 -23.11 -8.89
N VAL A 597 24.57 -23.90 -9.95
CA VAL A 597 25.87 -24.35 -10.48
C VAL A 597 26.68 -23.17 -11.00
N GLU A 598 26.05 -22.30 -11.81
CA GLU A 598 26.71 -21.14 -12.42
C GLU A 598 27.06 -20.03 -11.41
N LEU A 599 26.32 -19.96 -10.29
CA LEU A 599 26.63 -19.08 -9.16
C LEU A 599 27.63 -19.70 -8.17
N GLY A 600 28.05 -20.96 -8.39
CA GLY A 600 29.05 -21.65 -7.56
C GLY A 600 28.58 -22.03 -6.16
N VAL A 601 27.26 -22.16 -5.96
CA VAL A 601 26.63 -22.42 -4.65
C VAL A 601 25.87 -23.75 -4.60
N ASP A 602 26.03 -24.60 -5.61
CA ASP A 602 25.39 -25.92 -5.72
C ASP A 602 25.79 -26.90 -4.59
N LYS A 603 27.01 -26.75 -4.06
CA LYS A 603 27.59 -27.62 -3.03
C LYS A 603 27.31 -27.17 -1.58
N ILE A 604 26.65 -26.04 -1.39
CA ILE A 604 26.31 -25.56 -0.05
C ILE A 604 25.11 -26.37 0.46
N GLU A 605 25.33 -27.19 1.49
CA GLU A 605 24.25 -27.90 2.18
C GLU A 605 23.36 -26.87 2.88
N VAL A 606 22.23 -26.59 2.26
CA VAL A 606 21.13 -25.85 2.88
C VAL A 606 20.22 -26.87 3.53
N ALA A 607 19.74 -26.60 4.75
CA ALA A 607 18.67 -27.39 5.34
C ALA A 607 17.51 -27.47 4.34
N ASP A 608 17.06 -28.67 4.00
CA ASP A 608 15.91 -28.84 3.10
C ASP A 608 14.76 -28.00 3.64
N GLU A 609 14.32 -27.02 2.86
CA GLU A 609 13.11 -26.28 3.20
C GLU A 609 11.97 -27.29 3.30
N PRO A 610 11.16 -27.22 4.36
CA PRO A 610 9.96 -28.02 4.41
C PRO A 610 9.14 -27.71 3.16
N ARG A 611 8.87 -28.74 2.36
CA ARG A 611 7.98 -28.67 1.20
C ARG A 611 6.74 -27.84 1.55
N GLU A 612 6.34 -26.94 0.63
CA GLU A 612 5.10 -26.18 0.78
C GLU A 612 3.93 -27.12 1.13
N LEU A 613 3.23 -26.78 2.21
CA LEU A 613 2.12 -27.60 2.66
C LEU A 613 1.01 -27.56 1.63
N THR A 614 0.65 -28.73 1.10
CA THR A 614 -0.53 -28.84 0.25
C THR A 614 -1.79 -28.64 1.07
N ALA A 615 -2.92 -28.44 0.39
CA ALA A 615 -4.22 -28.42 1.06
C ALA A 615 -4.48 -29.72 1.86
N GLU A 616 -3.92 -30.86 1.44
CA GLU A 616 -4.03 -32.12 2.18
C GLU A 616 -3.18 -32.11 3.45
N ASP A 617 -1.93 -31.62 3.34
CA ASP A 617 -1.04 -31.46 4.50
C ASP A 617 -1.63 -30.51 5.54
N ILE A 618 -2.17 -29.37 5.09
CA ILE A 618 -2.85 -28.39 5.94
C ILE A 618 -4.04 -29.03 6.66
N LYS A 619 -4.90 -29.79 5.96
CA LYS A 619 -6.03 -30.48 6.59
C LYS A 619 -5.56 -31.49 7.65
N LEU A 620 -4.55 -32.29 7.32
CA LEU A 620 -4.01 -33.30 8.22
C LEU A 620 -3.41 -32.66 9.49
N GLN A 621 -2.64 -31.58 9.33
CA GLN A 621 -1.98 -30.88 10.44
C GLN A 621 -2.94 -30.00 11.26
N SER A 622 -4.10 -29.64 10.71
CA SER A 622 -5.07 -28.75 11.37
C SER A 622 -5.75 -29.35 12.60
N ASN A 623 -5.54 -30.63 12.93
CA ASN A 623 -6.25 -31.32 14.00
C ASN A 623 -7.78 -31.14 13.88
N PHE A 624 -8.32 -31.63 12.77
CA PHE A 624 -9.74 -31.51 12.43
C PHE A 624 -10.23 -30.06 12.38
N LEU A 625 -9.57 -29.23 11.56
CA LEU A 625 -9.98 -27.86 11.20
C LEU A 625 -9.80 -26.81 12.31
N ARG A 626 -8.89 -27.03 13.25
CA ARG A 626 -8.48 -26.01 14.23
C ARG A 626 -7.34 -25.15 13.69
N GLY A 627 -6.25 -25.81 13.28
CA GLY A 627 -5.00 -25.15 12.93
C GLY A 627 -4.54 -24.21 14.04
N THR A 628 -4.01 -23.06 13.66
CA THR A 628 -3.73 -21.94 14.57
C THR A 628 -4.77 -20.83 14.46
N LEU A 629 -5.92 -21.10 13.81
CA LEU A 629 -6.93 -20.08 13.46
C LEU A 629 -7.42 -19.28 14.66
N ALA A 630 -7.63 -19.92 15.82
CA ALA A 630 -8.03 -19.22 17.03
C ALA A 630 -7.01 -18.18 17.52
N ALA A 631 -5.71 -18.48 17.36
CA ALA A 631 -4.63 -17.55 17.71
C ALA A 631 -4.57 -16.40 16.71
N ASP A 632 -4.69 -16.69 15.41
CA ASP A 632 -4.71 -15.67 14.36
C ASP A 632 -5.82 -14.65 14.60
N LEU A 633 -7.04 -15.09 14.96
CA LEU A 633 -8.19 -14.22 15.19
C LEU A 633 -8.00 -13.20 16.32
N VAL A 634 -7.12 -13.48 17.28
CA VAL A 634 -6.80 -12.59 18.41
C VAL A 634 -5.66 -11.63 18.06
N ASN A 635 -4.84 -11.94 17.05
CA ASN A 635 -3.77 -11.05 16.60
C ASN A 635 -4.35 -9.84 15.84
N GLU A 636 -4.17 -8.63 16.38
CA GLU A 636 -4.64 -7.37 15.78
C GLU A 636 -3.58 -6.60 14.97
N GLU A 637 -2.35 -7.14 14.86
CA GLU A 637 -1.26 -6.49 14.10
C GLU A 637 -1.56 -6.40 12.60
N THR A 638 -2.36 -7.33 12.07
CA THR A 638 -2.77 -7.38 10.65
C THR A 638 -4.25 -7.73 10.51
N GLY A 639 -4.86 -7.23 9.44
CA GLY A 639 -6.23 -7.58 9.05
C GLY A 639 -6.39 -9.00 8.47
N ASN A 640 -5.29 -9.73 8.24
CA ASN A 640 -5.29 -11.06 7.61
C ASN A 640 -5.24 -12.23 8.60
N ILE A 641 -5.33 -13.45 8.07
CA ILE A 641 -4.97 -14.71 8.74
C ILE A 641 -3.91 -15.42 7.90
N THR A 642 -3.14 -16.34 8.49
CA THR A 642 -2.08 -17.05 7.77
C THR A 642 -2.61 -17.84 6.58
N ASN A 643 -1.76 -18.10 5.59
CA ASN A 643 -2.14 -18.79 4.36
C ASN A 643 -2.79 -20.17 4.64
N GLU A 644 -2.25 -20.92 5.60
CA GLU A 644 -2.79 -22.22 6.02
C GLU A 644 -4.20 -22.03 6.59
N ASN A 645 -4.36 -21.05 7.49
CA ASN A 645 -5.65 -20.73 8.10
C ASN A 645 -6.66 -20.17 7.10
N THR A 646 -6.25 -19.54 5.99
CA THR A 646 -7.19 -19.20 4.90
C THR A 646 -7.86 -20.43 4.30
N GLN A 647 -7.19 -21.59 4.26
CA GLN A 647 -7.80 -22.83 3.79
C GLN A 647 -8.72 -23.43 4.85
N ILE A 648 -8.31 -23.40 6.12
CA ILE A 648 -9.12 -23.91 7.24
C ILE A 648 -10.38 -23.08 7.45
N ALA A 649 -10.29 -21.76 7.40
CA ALA A 649 -11.41 -20.83 7.55
C ALA A 649 -12.55 -21.11 6.56
N LYS A 650 -12.25 -21.63 5.35
CA LYS A 650 -13.27 -22.02 4.37
C LYS A 650 -14.21 -23.11 4.89
N PHE A 651 -13.71 -24.05 5.70
CA PHE A 651 -14.55 -25.09 6.29
C PHE A 651 -15.52 -24.54 7.35
N HIS A 652 -15.16 -23.41 7.95
CA HIS A 652 -16.01 -22.62 8.85
C HIS A 652 -16.86 -21.59 8.10
N GLY A 653 -16.96 -21.69 6.77
CA GLY A 653 -17.82 -20.81 5.96
C GLY A 653 -17.23 -19.43 5.65
N LEU A 654 -15.95 -19.21 5.96
CA LEU A 654 -15.28 -17.92 5.81
C LEU A 654 -14.34 -17.89 4.59
N TYR A 655 -14.34 -16.79 3.85
CA TYR A 655 -13.28 -16.46 2.90
C TYR A 655 -12.66 -15.15 3.32
N MET A 656 -11.35 -15.16 3.51
CA MET A 656 -10.59 -13.92 3.49
C MET A 656 -10.68 -13.32 2.08
N GLN A 657 -10.98 -12.04 2.04
CA GLN A 657 -11.12 -11.19 0.87
C GLN A 657 -10.37 -9.90 1.14
N ASP A 658 -10.27 -9.07 0.13
CA ASP A 658 -9.81 -7.69 0.25
C ASP A 658 -10.53 -6.83 -0.78
N ASP A 659 -10.56 -5.52 -0.54
CA ASP A 659 -11.08 -4.58 -1.51
C ASP A 659 -10.07 -4.34 -2.64
N ARG A 660 -10.34 -4.96 -3.79
CA ARG A 660 -9.49 -4.89 -4.98
C ARG A 660 -9.58 -3.56 -5.72
N ASP A 661 -10.59 -2.72 -5.45
CA ASP A 661 -10.71 -1.41 -6.10
C ASP A 661 -9.68 -0.42 -5.55
N ILE A 662 -9.34 -0.52 -4.25
CA ILE A 662 -8.38 0.37 -3.57
C ILE A 662 -7.02 -0.28 -3.29
N ARG A 663 -6.83 -1.54 -3.71
CA ARG A 663 -5.60 -2.31 -3.41
C ARG A 663 -4.34 -1.61 -3.92
N SER A 664 -4.36 -1.07 -5.15
CA SER A 664 -3.25 -0.32 -5.72
C SER A 664 -2.94 0.94 -4.91
N THR A 665 -3.96 1.74 -4.60
CA THR A 665 -3.84 2.96 -3.78
C THR A 665 -3.27 2.66 -2.39
N ARG A 666 -3.70 1.58 -1.74
CA ARG A 666 -3.18 1.18 -0.42
C ARG A 666 -1.74 0.69 -0.51
N LYS A 667 -1.39 -0.09 -1.54
CA LYS A 667 -0.02 -0.51 -1.82
C LYS A 667 0.89 0.71 -2.03
N GLU A 668 0.43 1.71 -2.77
CA GLU A 668 1.13 2.98 -2.93
C GLU A 668 1.30 3.70 -1.58
N GLN A 669 0.33 3.66 -0.69
CA GLN A 669 0.45 4.25 0.66
C GLN A 669 1.32 3.42 1.63
N GLY A 670 1.88 2.29 1.20
CA GLY A 670 2.63 1.38 2.07
C GLY A 670 1.75 0.62 3.09
N LEU A 671 0.43 0.60 2.85
CA LEU A 671 -0.55 -0.09 3.70
C LEU A 671 -0.82 -1.49 3.15
N GLU A 672 -1.15 -2.43 4.05
CA GLU A 672 -1.66 -3.74 3.64
C GLU A 672 -2.99 -3.62 2.88
N PRO A 673 -3.38 -4.60 2.03
CA PRO A 673 -4.72 -4.65 1.44
C PRO A 673 -5.81 -4.46 2.52
N LEU A 674 -6.93 -3.85 2.16
CA LEU A 674 -8.05 -3.73 3.10
C LEU A 674 -8.72 -5.10 3.23
N TYR A 675 -8.17 -5.94 4.10
CA TYR A 675 -8.67 -7.28 4.33
C TYR A 675 -10.03 -7.25 5.02
N ALA A 676 -10.92 -8.12 4.54
CA ALA A 676 -12.21 -8.38 5.12
C ALA A 676 -12.58 -9.84 4.87
N PHE A 677 -13.68 -10.30 5.44
CA PHE A 677 -14.14 -11.67 5.33
C PHE A 677 -15.54 -11.70 4.76
N MET A 678 -15.78 -12.68 3.88
CA MET A 678 -17.13 -13.11 3.57
C MET A 678 -17.51 -14.30 4.42
N ALA A 679 -18.63 -14.19 5.12
CA ALA A 679 -19.27 -15.28 5.82
C ALA A 679 -20.42 -15.82 4.96
N ARG A 680 -20.39 -17.12 4.65
CA ARG A 680 -21.50 -17.81 3.99
C ARG A 680 -22.26 -18.64 4.99
N VAL A 681 -23.56 -18.37 5.09
CA VAL A 681 -24.48 -19.14 5.92
C VAL A 681 -24.74 -20.50 5.26
N ARG A 682 -25.04 -21.52 6.06
CA ARG A 682 -25.63 -22.78 5.60
C ARG A 682 -27.12 -22.70 5.90
N THR A 683 -27.93 -22.68 4.86
CA THR A 683 -29.39 -22.57 4.97
C THR A 683 -29.97 -23.75 4.22
N PRO A 684 -29.98 -24.95 4.84
CA PRO A 684 -30.54 -26.10 4.17
C PRO A 684 -31.99 -25.76 3.81
N HIS A 685 -32.39 -26.04 2.56
CA HIS A 685 -33.72 -25.71 2.00
C HIS A 685 -33.99 -24.24 1.70
N GLY A 686 -33.00 -23.36 1.88
CA GLY A 686 -33.08 -21.95 1.52
C GLY A 686 -34.13 -21.14 2.28
N THR A 687 -34.63 -21.59 3.42
CA THR A 687 -35.63 -20.84 4.20
C THR A 687 -34.98 -20.03 5.32
N ALA A 688 -35.54 -18.84 5.61
CA ALA A 688 -35.19 -18.01 6.75
C ALA A 688 -36.45 -17.47 7.43
N SER A 689 -36.48 -17.51 8.77
CA SER A 689 -37.55 -16.87 9.54
C SER A 689 -37.44 -15.33 9.49
N PRO A 690 -38.50 -14.60 9.81
CA PRO A 690 -38.43 -13.14 9.92
C PRO A 690 -37.36 -12.66 10.91
N GLU A 691 -37.18 -13.34 12.03
CA GLU A 691 -36.14 -13.06 13.03
C GLU A 691 -34.74 -13.25 12.45
N GLN A 692 -34.52 -14.35 11.74
CA GLN A 692 -33.24 -14.65 11.08
C GLN A 692 -32.91 -13.59 10.03
N TRP A 693 -33.90 -13.14 9.25
CA TRP A 693 -33.73 -12.05 8.30
C TRP A 693 -33.34 -10.74 8.98
N LEU A 694 -34.06 -10.34 10.03
CA LEU A 694 -33.79 -9.10 10.77
C LEU A 694 -32.40 -9.11 11.39
N LEU A 695 -31.93 -10.26 11.85
CA LEU A 695 -30.56 -10.40 12.34
C LEU A 695 -29.53 -10.25 11.22
N LEU A 696 -29.74 -10.88 10.06
CA LEU A 696 -28.83 -10.73 8.92
C LEU A 696 -28.81 -9.28 8.40
N ASP A 697 -29.96 -8.59 8.40
CA ASP A 697 -30.07 -7.17 8.08
C ASP A 697 -29.22 -6.32 9.04
N LYS A 698 -29.41 -6.52 10.35
CA LYS A 698 -28.61 -5.86 11.40
C LYS A 698 -27.10 -6.11 11.21
N LEU A 699 -26.69 -7.38 11.10
CA LEU A 699 -25.28 -7.75 10.95
C LEU A 699 -24.68 -7.21 9.66
N SER A 700 -25.46 -7.12 8.58
CA SER A 700 -24.96 -6.53 7.34
C SER A 700 -24.55 -5.07 7.52
N ASP A 701 -25.24 -4.30 8.37
CA ASP A 701 -24.92 -2.89 8.66
C ASP A 701 -23.85 -2.74 9.74
N GLU A 702 -23.88 -3.56 10.79
CA GLU A 702 -22.99 -3.41 11.95
C GLU A 702 -21.59 -3.98 11.73
N THR A 703 -21.50 -5.17 11.12
CA THR A 703 -20.22 -5.86 10.91
C THR A 703 -19.88 -6.07 9.45
N GLY A 704 -20.88 -6.07 8.56
CA GLY A 704 -20.69 -6.21 7.12
C GLY A 704 -20.49 -4.89 6.38
N ASN A 705 -20.75 -4.91 5.07
CA ASN A 705 -20.62 -3.75 4.17
C ASN A 705 -21.97 -3.09 3.81
N GLY A 706 -22.99 -3.25 4.65
CA GLY A 706 -24.35 -2.74 4.45
C GLY A 706 -25.21 -3.55 3.48
N THR A 707 -24.75 -4.69 2.96
CA THR A 707 -25.49 -5.48 1.96
C THR A 707 -25.60 -6.96 2.32
N ILE A 708 -26.67 -7.61 1.84
CA ILE A 708 -26.84 -9.07 1.90
C ILE A 708 -26.79 -9.59 0.47
N LYS A 709 -26.01 -10.66 0.22
CA LYS A 709 -25.98 -11.34 -1.07
C LYS A 709 -26.72 -12.68 -1.00
N LEU A 710 -27.84 -12.77 -1.72
CA LEU A 710 -28.50 -14.03 -2.05
C LEU A 710 -27.70 -14.77 -3.11
N THR A 711 -27.47 -16.05 -2.89
CA THR A 711 -26.60 -16.84 -3.75
C THR A 711 -27.39 -17.81 -4.60
N ASN A 712 -26.76 -18.29 -5.66
CA ASN A 712 -27.35 -19.27 -6.57
C ASN A 712 -27.26 -20.71 -6.00
N ARG A 713 -27.10 -20.83 -4.69
CA ARG A 713 -27.30 -22.06 -3.93
C ARG A 713 -28.40 -21.91 -2.87
N ALA A 714 -29.27 -20.91 -3.04
CA ALA A 714 -30.33 -20.57 -2.09
C ALA A 714 -29.78 -20.32 -0.67
N THR A 715 -28.71 -19.53 -0.55
CA THR A 715 -28.14 -19.15 0.75
C THR A 715 -27.63 -17.70 0.78
N PHE A 716 -27.23 -17.21 1.96
CA PHE A 716 -26.75 -15.86 2.21
C PHE A 716 -25.21 -15.75 2.23
N GLN A 717 -24.71 -14.61 1.78
CA GLN A 717 -23.34 -14.15 2.05
C GLN A 717 -23.38 -12.76 2.65
N LEU A 718 -22.65 -12.57 3.74
CA LEU A 718 -22.31 -11.27 4.31
C LEU A 718 -20.86 -10.96 3.92
N HIS A 719 -20.64 -9.84 3.24
CA HIS A 719 -19.33 -9.37 2.82
C HIS A 719 -18.85 -8.23 3.72
N GLY A 720 -17.54 -8.01 3.77
CA GLY A 720 -16.96 -6.88 4.48
C GLY A 720 -16.74 -7.09 5.98
N VAL A 721 -16.93 -8.32 6.50
CA VAL A 721 -16.76 -8.61 7.92
C VAL A 721 -15.30 -8.49 8.31
N LEU A 722 -14.95 -7.52 9.15
CA LEU A 722 -13.57 -7.35 9.59
C LEU A 722 -13.14 -8.50 10.50
N LYS A 723 -11.84 -8.81 10.53
CA LYS A 723 -11.25 -9.90 11.32
C LYS A 723 -11.74 -9.92 12.77
N LYS A 724 -11.67 -8.76 13.43
CA LYS A 724 -12.12 -8.58 14.81
C LYS A 724 -13.59 -8.92 15.00
N ASP A 725 -14.45 -8.74 14.00
CA ASP A 725 -15.91 -8.88 14.08
C ASP A 725 -16.43 -10.27 13.68
N ILE A 726 -15.56 -11.16 13.17
CA ILE A 726 -15.95 -12.49 12.70
C ILE A 726 -16.60 -13.31 13.81
N LYS A 727 -15.98 -13.36 15.00
CA LYS A 727 -16.46 -14.20 16.12
C LYS A 727 -17.85 -13.77 16.55
N HIS A 728 -18.05 -12.48 16.80
CA HIS A 728 -19.36 -11.91 17.11
C HIS A 728 -20.38 -12.23 16.00
N THR A 729 -20.04 -11.96 14.74
CA THR A 729 -20.95 -12.20 13.60
C THR A 729 -21.43 -13.66 13.53
N ILE A 730 -20.52 -14.63 13.67
CA ILE A 730 -20.86 -16.06 13.67
C ILE A 730 -21.71 -16.45 14.89
N ARG A 731 -21.38 -15.92 16.07
CA ARG A 731 -22.14 -16.18 17.32
C ARG A 731 -23.56 -15.63 17.22
N SER A 732 -23.71 -14.39 16.77
CA SER A 732 -24.99 -13.75 16.53
C SER A 732 -25.85 -14.59 15.60
N MET A 733 -25.32 -15.03 14.45
CA MET A 733 -26.06 -15.95 13.56
C MET A 733 -26.47 -17.26 14.26
N ASN A 734 -25.59 -17.84 15.08
CA ASN A 734 -25.87 -19.09 15.79
C ASN A 734 -26.93 -18.94 16.89
N SER A 735 -27.12 -17.74 17.45
CA SER A 735 -28.18 -17.49 18.45
C SER A 735 -29.60 -17.71 17.88
N LEU A 736 -29.76 -17.54 16.55
CA LEU A 736 -30.98 -17.86 15.82
C LEU A 736 -30.84 -19.13 14.96
N LEU A 737 -29.97 -20.06 15.38
CA LEU A 737 -29.76 -21.38 14.77
C LEU A 737 -29.31 -21.33 13.30
N MET A 738 -28.65 -20.25 12.87
CA MET A 738 -27.94 -20.17 11.59
C MET A 738 -26.45 -20.47 11.79
N ASP A 739 -25.92 -21.47 11.10
CA ASP A 739 -24.49 -21.80 11.13
C ASP A 739 -23.80 -21.56 9.80
N THR A 740 -22.48 -21.36 9.84
CA THR A 740 -21.62 -21.19 8.66
C THR A 740 -20.74 -22.42 8.41
N LEU A 741 -20.80 -23.41 9.31
CA LEU A 741 -20.07 -24.68 9.19
C LEU A 741 -20.42 -25.35 7.87
N ALA A 742 -19.39 -25.79 7.12
CA ALA A 742 -19.57 -26.40 5.81
C ALA A 742 -20.25 -25.50 4.76
N GLY A 743 -20.43 -24.20 5.03
CA GLY A 743 -20.78 -23.21 4.00
C GLY A 743 -19.73 -23.14 2.89
N SER A 744 -18.50 -23.58 3.20
CA SER A 744 -17.42 -23.79 2.23
C SER A 744 -16.48 -24.96 2.58
N GLY A 745 -15.22 -24.92 2.11
CA GLY A 745 -14.26 -26.00 2.30
C GLY A 745 -14.40 -27.16 1.31
N ASP A 746 -13.60 -28.20 1.54
CA ASP A 746 -13.59 -29.47 0.80
C ASP A 746 -14.47 -30.51 1.52
N VAL A 747 -15.76 -30.16 1.61
CA VAL A 747 -16.83 -30.94 2.27
C VAL A 747 -18.11 -30.82 1.44
N ASN A 748 -19.18 -31.55 1.81
CA ASN A 748 -20.50 -31.30 1.25
C ASN A 748 -20.97 -29.87 1.54
N ARG A 749 -21.30 -29.13 0.48
CA ARG A 749 -21.88 -27.79 0.57
C ARG A 749 -23.36 -27.89 0.93
N ASP A 750 -23.96 -26.72 1.13
CA ASP A 750 -25.39 -26.59 1.37
C ASP A 750 -26.23 -27.37 0.35
N VAL A 751 -27.30 -28.02 0.80
CA VAL A 751 -28.18 -28.85 -0.03
C VAL A 751 -29.29 -27.97 -0.58
N MET A 752 -29.27 -27.75 -1.89
CA MET A 752 -30.26 -26.89 -2.55
C MET A 752 -31.45 -27.74 -3.01
N ILE A 753 -32.66 -27.24 -2.80
CA ILE A 753 -33.90 -27.87 -3.25
C ILE A 753 -34.70 -26.87 -4.08
N SER A 754 -35.57 -27.35 -4.97
CA SER A 754 -36.48 -26.51 -5.73
C SER A 754 -37.43 -25.74 -4.81
N ALA A 755 -37.65 -24.46 -5.12
CA ALA A 755 -38.42 -23.56 -4.25
C ALA A 755 -39.94 -23.75 -4.37
N ILE A 756 -40.46 -24.26 -5.49
CA ILE A 756 -41.88 -24.61 -5.78
C ILE A 756 -42.96 -23.98 -4.86
N PRO A 757 -43.30 -22.69 -5.05
CA PRO A 757 -44.26 -21.98 -4.19
C PRO A 757 -45.72 -22.47 -4.32
N GLU A 758 -46.09 -23.15 -5.41
CA GLU A 758 -47.46 -23.62 -5.67
C GLU A 758 -47.85 -24.96 -5.04
N ASN A 759 -46.87 -25.73 -4.56
CA ASN A 759 -47.09 -27.10 -4.12
C ASN A 759 -46.40 -27.32 -2.77
N LYS A 760 -47.13 -27.02 -1.70
CA LYS A 760 -46.61 -27.10 -0.35
C LYS A 760 -46.34 -28.55 0.06
N LYS A 761 -47.20 -29.49 -0.32
CA LYS A 761 -47.08 -30.92 0.04
C LYS A 761 -45.80 -31.55 -0.51
N VAL A 762 -45.47 -31.29 -1.78
CA VAL A 762 -44.21 -31.78 -2.37
C VAL A 762 -43.03 -31.03 -1.77
N HIS A 763 -43.12 -29.70 -1.64
CA HIS A 763 -42.07 -28.88 -1.07
C HIS A 763 -41.68 -29.34 0.35
N ASP A 764 -42.64 -29.58 1.24
CA ASP A 764 -42.39 -30.03 2.61
C ASP A 764 -41.67 -31.40 2.66
N GLN A 765 -42.00 -32.31 1.74
CA GLN A 765 -41.29 -33.59 1.61
C GLN A 765 -39.84 -33.39 1.15
N LEU A 766 -39.60 -32.50 0.17
CA LEU A 766 -38.24 -32.16 -0.28
C LEU A 766 -37.42 -31.47 0.80
N VAL A 767 -38.01 -30.54 1.54
CA VAL A 767 -37.40 -29.88 2.71
C VAL A 767 -37.00 -30.94 3.74
N SER A 768 -37.91 -31.86 4.08
CA SER A 768 -37.62 -32.93 5.04
C SER A 768 -36.44 -33.80 4.61
N ILE A 769 -36.44 -34.27 3.36
CA ILE A 769 -35.37 -35.12 2.81
C ILE A 769 -34.07 -34.34 2.70
N GLY A 770 -34.10 -33.12 2.14
CA GLY A 770 -32.93 -32.25 2.06
C GLY A 770 -32.34 -31.97 3.43
N LYS A 771 -33.15 -31.90 4.49
CA LYS A 771 -32.70 -31.58 5.86
C LYS A 771 -31.89 -32.73 6.39
N GLN A 772 -32.45 -33.93 6.24
CA GLN A 772 -31.78 -35.16 6.62
C GLN A 772 -30.46 -35.32 5.87
N ILE A 773 -30.42 -35.06 4.55
CA ILE A 773 -29.18 -35.07 3.76
C ILE A 773 -28.17 -34.06 4.30
N SER A 774 -28.58 -32.79 4.48
CA SER A 774 -27.66 -31.75 4.96
C SER A 774 -27.12 -32.05 6.36
N GLU A 775 -27.95 -32.52 7.28
CA GLU A 775 -27.56 -32.84 8.66
C GLU A 775 -26.68 -34.10 8.75
N TYR A 776 -26.95 -35.09 7.88
CA TYR A 776 -26.16 -36.33 7.82
C TYR A 776 -24.71 -36.03 7.41
N PHE A 777 -24.52 -35.23 6.37
CA PHE A 777 -23.20 -34.88 5.82
C PHE A 777 -22.50 -33.69 6.50
N LEU A 778 -23.02 -33.19 7.63
CA LEU A 778 -22.30 -32.19 8.44
C LEU A 778 -21.04 -32.78 9.08
N PRO A 779 -19.89 -32.07 9.04
CA PRO A 779 -18.70 -32.44 9.80
C PRO A 779 -19.02 -32.67 11.29
N LYS A 780 -18.45 -33.72 11.88
CA LYS A 780 -18.66 -34.09 13.29
C LYS A 780 -17.62 -33.49 14.24
N THR A 781 -16.63 -32.77 13.73
CA THR A 781 -15.60 -32.04 14.49
C THR A 781 -16.18 -31.04 15.49
N THR A 782 -15.54 -30.96 16.65
CA THR A 782 -15.81 -29.98 17.71
C THR A 782 -15.18 -28.60 17.43
N ALA A 783 -14.27 -28.47 16.45
CA ALA A 783 -13.50 -27.25 16.19
C ALA A 783 -14.37 -25.98 16.00
N TYR A 784 -15.45 -26.06 15.23
CA TYR A 784 -16.36 -24.91 15.02
C TYR A 784 -16.96 -24.40 16.33
N HIS A 785 -17.33 -25.30 17.24
CA HIS A 785 -17.89 -24.90 18.54
C HIS A 785 -16.79 -24.29 19.43
N GLU A 786 -15.61 -24.89 19.46
CA GLU A 786 -14.48 -24.41 20.27
C GLU A 786 -14.00 -23.02 19.85
N ILE A 787 -13.95 -22.73 18.54
CA ILE A 787 -13.42 -21.46 18.03
C ILE A 787 -14.47 -20.34 18.14
N TRP A 788 -15.71 -20.61 17.69
CA TRP A 788 -16.70 -19.55 17.52
C TRP A 788 -17.67 -19.44 18.70
N LEU A 789 -18.09 -20.59 19.25
CA LEU A 789 -19.19 -20.65 20.21
C LEU A 789 -18.69 -20.76 21.66
N HIS A 790 -17.48 -21.22 21.94
CA HIS A 790 -17.03 -21.34 23.33
C HIS A 790 -16.60 -20.01 23.95
N GLY A 791 -16.90 -19.84 25.24
CA GLY A 791 -16.51 -18.69 26.06
C GLY A 791 -17.48 -17.50 25.99
N VAL A 792 -17.16 -16.47 26.77
CA VAL A 792 -17.85 -15.18 26.77
C VAL A 792 -17.25 -14.30 25.67
N ASP A 793 -18.08 -13.54 24.96
CA ASP A 793 -17.66 -12.46 24.05
C ASP A 793 -18.34 -11.17 24.53
N GLU A 794 -17.56 -10.13 24.79
CA GLU A 794 -18.07 -8.86 25.35
C GLU A 794 -19.04 -8.13 24.41
N ARG A 795 -19.08 -8.51 23.13
CA ARG A 795 -20.01 -7.95 22.14
C ARG A 795 -21.28 -8.78 21.97
N ASP A 796 -21.46 -9.88 22.69
CA ASP A 796 -22.72 -10.62 22.60
C ASP A 796 -23.89 -9.71 23.03
N ASP A 797 -24.90 -9.53 22.16
CA ASP A 797 -26.08 -8.71 22.49
C ASP A 797 -26.85 -9.29 23.68
N ASP A 798 -26.81 -10.61 23.85
CA ASP A 798 -27.43 -11.34 24.94
C ASP A 798 -26.43 -12.36 25.53
N PRO A 799 -26.02 -12.19 26.80
CA PRO A 799 -25.04 -13.07 27.44
C PRO A 799 -25.55 -14.51 27.64
N THR A 800 -26.82 -14.79 27.34
CA THR A 800 -27.41 -16.14 27.40
C THR A 800 -27.29 -16.93 26.10
N TRP A 801 -26.78 -16.33 25.02
CA TRP A 801 -26.51 -17.04 23.76
C TRP A 801 -25.75 -18.36 23.93
N PRO A 802 -24.74 -18.46 24.83
CA PRO A 802 -24.13 -19.73 25.19
C PRO A 802 -25.08 -20.87 25.54
N ALA A 803 -26.08 -20.56 26.34
CA ALA A 803 -27.04 -21.56 26.78
C ALA A 803 -27.91 -22.08 25.61
N ILE A 804 -28.10 -21.32 24.53
CA ILE A 804 -28.93 -21.73 23.38
C ILE A 804 -28.34 -22.96 22.69
N TYR A 805 -27.03 -22.97 22.42
CA TYR A 805 -26.38 -24.09 21.74
C TYR A 805 -25.92 -25.19 22.71
N GLU A 806 -25.54 -24.88 23.95
CA GLU A 806 -25.19 -25.89 24.95
C GLU A 806 -26.39 -26.79 25.31
N ASN A 807 -27.60 -26.21 25.38
CA ASN A 807 -28.82 -26.94 25.73
C ASN A 807 -29.61 -27.44 24.50
N ARG A 808 -29.05 -27.31 23.30
CA ARG A 808 -29.74 -27.71 22.07
C ARG A 808 -30.05 -29.22 22.10
N LYS A 809 -31.35 -29.56 22.08
CA LYS A 809 -31.80 -30.96 22.13
C LYS A 809 -31.54 -31.72 20.82
N GLU A 810 -31.67 -31.01 19.70
CA GLU A 810 -31.60 -31.52 18.33
C GLU A 810 -30.36 -31.00 17.59
N GLY A 811 -29.95 -31.66 16.51
CA GLY A 811 -28.73 -31.33 15.74
C GLY A 811 -27.54 -32.26 16.06
N PRO A 812 -26.42 -32.15 15.32
CA PRO A 812 -25.31 -33.06 15.47
C PRO A 812 -24.64 -32.91 16.85
N ARG A 813 -24.74 -33.96 17.69
CA ARG A 813 -23.99 -34.05 18.94
C ARG A 813 -22.53 -34.35 18.64
N LYS A 814 -21.66 -33.38 18.90
CA LYS A 814 -20.21 -33.47 18.66
C LYS A 814 -19.56 -34.06 19.90
N LYS A 815 -18.94 -35.23 19.78
CA LYS A 815 -18.24 -35.90 20.88
C LYS A 815 -16.86 -36.31 20.43
N LYS A 816 -15.85 -35.93 21.19
CA LYS A 816 -14.52 -36.49 21.06
C LYS A 816 -14.54 -37.94 21.53
N THR A 817 -13.79 -38.79 20.86
CA THR A 817 -13.66 -40.23 21.17
C THR A 817 -12.33 -40.47 21.86
N MET A 818 -12.33 -41.36 22.85
CA MET A 818 -11.09 -41.79 23.50
C MET A 818 -10.37 -42.79 22.58
N VAL A 819 -9.16 -42.45 22.15
CA VAL A 819 -8.29 -43.33 21.35
C VAL A 819 -7.19 -43.95 22.21
N SER A 820 -6.52 -44.98 21.69
CA SER A 820 -5.41 -45.64 22.38
C SER A 820 -4.37 -44.62 22.84
N GLY A 821 -4.03 -44.63 24.14
CA GLY A 821 -3.20 -43.62 24.78
C GLY A 821 -3.95 -42.59 25.65
N ASN A 822 -5.25 -42.80 25.93
CA ASN A 822 -6.09 -41.93 26.78
C ASN A 822 -6.28 -40.49 26.26
N ALA A 823 -5.99 -40.22 24.99
CA ALA A 823 -6.24 -38.92 24.36
C ALA A 823 -7.68 -38.82 23.84
N LEU A 824 -8.33 -37.68 24.10
CA LEU A 824 -9.68 -37.38 23.61
C LEU A 824 -9.56 -36.61 22.28
N VAL A 825 -9.90 -37.26 21.15
CA VAL A 825 -9.73 -36.67 19.80
C VAL A 825 -11.04 -36.63 19.03
N ASP A 826 -11.17 -35.68 18.10
CA ASP A 826 -12.26 -35.72 17.12
C ASP A 826 -12.09 -36.91 16.18
N VAL A 827 -13.22 -37.43 15.69
CA VAL A 827 -13.26 -38.44 14.63
C VAL A 827 -14.26 -37.96 13.58
N GLU A 828 -13.86 -38.05 12.31
CA GLU A 828 -14.73 -37.75 11.17
C GLU A 828 -15.06 -39.06 10.43
N PRO A 829 -16.18 -39.73 10.73
CA PRO A 829 -16.48 -41.08 10.22
C PRO A 829 -16.60 -41.14 8.69
N ILE A 830 -17.20 -40.10 8.10
CA ILE A 830 -17.40 -40.00 6.64
C ILE A 830 -16.19 -39.34 5.99
N TYR A 831 -15.71 -38.23 6.56
CA TYR A 831 -14.73 -37.36 5.90
C TYR A 831 -13.28 -37.80 6.08
N SER A 832 -12.95 -38.61 7.09
CA SER A 832 -11.56 -38.89 7.51
C SER A 832 -10.79 -37.62 7.97
N PRO A 833 -9.56 -37.73 8.49
CA PRO A 833 -8.77 -36.56 8.91
C PRO A 833 -8.48 -35.56 7.78
N VAL A 834 -8.52 -36.00 6.52
CA VAL A 834 -8.19 -35.16 5.35
C VAL A 834 -9.42 -34.72 4.54
N TYR A 835 -10.65 -34.97 5.01
CA TYR A 835 -11.88 -34.57 4.32
C TYR A 835 -11.94 -35.01 2.84
N LEU A 836 -12.73 -34.33 2.00
CA LEU A 836 -12.79 -34.63 0.57
C LEU A 836 -11.59 -33.99 -0.17
N PRO A 837 -11.27 -34.47 -1.39
CA PRO A 837 -10.30 -33.81 -2.27
C PRO A 837 -10.73 -32.39 -2.66
N ARG A 838 -12.04 -32.17 -2.80
CA ARG A 838 -12.64 -30.88 -3.15
C ARG A 838 -14.10 -30.77 -2.70
N LYS A 839 -14.69 -29.58 -2.84
CA LYS A 839 -16.12 -29.30 -2.59
C LYS A 839 -17.04 -30.36 -3.26
N PHE A 840 -18.08 -30.77 -2.55
CA PHE A 840 -19.13 -31.67 -3.03
C PHE A 840 -20.48 -30.97 -2.94
N LYS A 841 -21.36 -31.13 -3.93
CA LYS A 841 -22.64 -30.42 -4.02
C LYS A 841 -23.78 -31.39 -4.28
N VAL A 842 -24.88 -31.18 -3.57
CA VAL A 842 -26.16 -31.87 -3.80
C VAL A 842 -27.23 -30.85 -4.16
N ASN A 843 -27.99 -31.13 -5.22
CA ASN A 843 -29.16 -30.36 -5.64
C ASN A 843 -30.35 -31.31 -5.82
N ILE A 844 -31.56 -30.87 -5.47
CA ILE A 844 -32.80 -31.62 -5.61
C ILE A 844 -33.81 -30.83 -6.43
N ALA A 845 -34.13 -31.30 -7.63
CA ALA A 845 -35.14 -30.71 -8.51
C ALA A 845 -36.52 -31.32 -8.27
N ALA A 846 -37.54 -30.49 -8.47
CA ALA A 846 -38.96 -30.87 -8.44
C ALA A 846 -39.60 -30.64 -9.82
N PRO A 847 -39.62 -31.67 -10.69
CA PRO A 847 -40.31 -31.60 -11.98
C PRO A 847 -41.73 -31.02 -11.88
N PRO A 848 -42.13 -30.14 -12.81
CA PRO A 848 -41.43 -29.79 -14.05
C PRO A 848 -40.36 -28.68 -13.92
N TYR A 849 -39.97 -28.29 -12.71
CA TYR A 849 -39.05 -27.18 -12.48
C TYR A 849 -37.62 -27.65 -12.19
N ASN A 850 -36.65 -26.92 -12.75
CA ASN A 850 -35.22 -27.12 -12.55
C ASN A 850 -34.50 -25.83 -12.13
N ASP A 851 -35.14 -24.97 -11.34
CA ASP A 851 -34.58 -23.75 -10.73
C ASP A 851 -33.24 -23.96 -9.98
N VAL A 852 -32.94 -25.21 -9.63
CA VAL A 852 -31.72 -25.64 -8.95
C VAL A 852 -30.56 -26.01 -9.89
N ASP A 853 -30.76 -26.09 -11.21
CA ASP A 853 -29.80 -26.68 -12.16
C ASP A 853 -29.24 -28.03 -11.68
N VAL A 854 -30.09 -29.04 -11.61
CA VAL A 854 -29.80 -30.37 -11.03
C VAL A 854 -28.62 -31.08 -11.71
N TRP A 855 -28.38 -30.83 -13.00
CA TRP A 855 -27.24 -31.39 -13.74
C TRP A 855 -25.89 -30.77 -13.36
N SER A 856 -25.87 -29.65 -12.62
CA SER A 856 -24.63 -28.89 -12.34
C SER A 856 -23.86 -29.33 -11.09
N SER A 857 -24.42 -30.26 -10.30
CA SER A 857 -23.91 -30.68 -8.99
C SER A 857 -23.25 -32.06 -8.99
N ASP A 858 -22.38 -32.32 -8.01
CA ASP A 858 -21.71 -33.62 -7.90
C ASP A 858 -22.74 -34.75 -7.75
N VAL A 859 -23.83 -34.51 -7.02
CA VAL A 859 -25.05 -35.32 -7.05
C VAL A 859 -26.25 -34.45 -7.38
N GLY A 860 -27.03 -34.88 -8.38
CA GLY A 860 -28.33 -34.30 -8.71
C GLY A 860 -29.44 -35.29 -8.39
N LEU A 861 -30.51 -34.85 -7.76
CA LEU A 861 -31.68 -35.68 -7.47
C LEU A 861 -32.90 -35.09 -8.18
N ILE A 862 -33.48 -35.85 -9.10
CA ILE A 862 -34.73 -35.47 -9.77
C ILE A 862 -35.85 -36.25 -9.10
N SER A 863 -36.76 -35.56 -8.40
CA SER A 863 -37.85 -36.24 -7.69
C SER A 863 -38.85 -36.87 -8.65
N ILE A 864 -39.33 -38.06 -8.28
CA ILE A 864 -40.43 -38.75 -8.97
C ILE A 864 -41.67 -38.57 -8.12
N ILE A 865 -42.57 -37.71 -8.60
CA ILE A 865 -43.77 -37.29 -7.88
C ILE A 865 -44.95 -38.06 -8.47
N ASN A 866 -45.69 -38.77 -7.62
CA ASN A 866 -46.97 -39.34 -8.01
C ASN A 866 -47.99 -38.21 -8.21
N GLN A 867 -48.51 -38.05 -9.42
CA GLN A 867 -49.37 -36.92 -9.76
C GLN A 867 -50.74 -36.98 -9.05
N GLU A 868 -51.23 -38.17 -8.70
CA GLU A 868 -52.51 -38.34 -8.00
C GLU A 868 -52.36 -38.08 -6.50
N THR A 869 -51.35 -38.67 -5.87
CA THR A 869 -51.17 -38.58 -4.42
C THR A 869 -50.33 -37.38 -3.99
N GLN A 870 -49.55 -36.78 -4.90
CA GLN A 870 -48.56 -35.74 -4.61
C GLN A 870 -47.50 -36.20 -3.58
N GLU A 871 -47.18 -37.50 -3.59
CA GLU A 871 -46.13 -38.11 -2.77
C GLU A 871 -44.86 -38.36 -3.60
N ILE A 872 -43.70 -38.20 -2.98
CA ILE A 872 -42.41 -38.51 -3.61
C ILE A 872 -42.14 -40.01 -3.49
N GLU A 873 -42.17 -40.70 -4.62
CA GLU A 873 -41.91 -42.15 -4.69
C GLU A 873 -40.42 -42.48 -4.65
N GLY A 874 -39.57 -41.52 -4.99
CA GLY A 874 -38.11 -41.63 -4.99
C GLY A 874 -37.45 -40.60 -5.90
N PHE A 875 -36.21 -40.87 -6.30
CA PHE A 875 -35.38 -39.96 -7.07
C PHE A 875 -34.64 -40.68 -8.19
N ASN A 876 -34.60 -40.07 -9.37
CA ASN A 876 -33.55 -40.35 -10.34
C ASN A 876 -32.28 -39.64 -9.88
N LEU A 877 -31.21 -40.41 -9.67
CA LEU A 877 -29.94 -39.91 -9.16
C LEU A 877 -28.94 -39.72 -10.31
N LEU A 878 -28.44 -38.50 -10.42
CA LEU A 878 -27.36 -38.08 -11.31
C LEU A 878 -26.06 -37.95 -10.50
N ALA A 879 -24.91 -38.28 -11.09
CA ALA A 879 -23.60 -38.06 -10.48
C ALA A 879 -22.59 -37.48 -11.48
N GLY A 880 -21.69 -36.62 -11.00
CA GLY A 880 -20.59 -36.09 -11.80
C GLY A 880 -20.82 -34.72 -12.45
N GLY A 881 -21.78 -33.93 -12.01
CA GLY A 881 -21.93 -32.56 -12.50
C GLY A 881 -20.87 -31.60 -11.92
N GLY A 882 -20.48 -30.58 -12.68
CA GLY A 882 -19.64 -29.51 -12.15
C GLY A 882 -19.15 -28.48 -13.16
N MET A 883 -19.19 -27.21 -12.77
CA MET A 883 -19.01 -26.06 -13.66
C MET A 883 -17.60 -25.43 -13.64
N GLY A 884 -16.61 -25.97 -12.94
CA GLY A 884 -15.31 -25.29 -12.83
C GLY A 884 -14.43 -25.54 -14.06
N THR A 885 -13.90 -24.49 -14.71
CA THR A 885 -12.84 -24.61 -15.72
C THR A 885 -11.69 -23.67 -15.40
N THR A 886 -10.54 -23.93 -16.01
CA THR A 886 -9.43 -22.98 -16.07
C THR A 886 -9.30 -22.53 -17.52
N HIS A 887 -9.23 -21.22 -17.75
CA HIS A 887 -9.04 -20.68 -19.09
C HIS A 887 -7.81 -21.32 -19.74
N ASN A 888 -7.94 -21.65 -21.02
CA ASN A 888 -6.87 -22.20 -21.86
C ASN A 888 -6.28 -23.55 -21.39
N ASN A 889 -6.87 -24.18 -20.37
CA ASN A 889 -6.51 -25.52 -19.94
C ASN A 889 -7.57 -26.52 -20.38
N ILE A 890 -7.30 -27.20 -21.50
CA ILE A 890 -8.19 -28.21 -22.07
C ILE A 890 -8.29 -29.48 -21.22
N LYS A 891 -7.36 -29.70 -20.26
CA LYS A 891 -7.47 -30.76 -19.23
C LYS A 891 -8.54 -30.42 -18.18
N THR A 892 -9.21 -29.26 -18.30
CA THR A 892 -10.34 -28.88 -17.45
C THR A 892 -11.58 -28.54 -18.27
N TRP A 893 -12.72 -29.12 -17.92
CA TRP A 893 -13.99 -28.91 -18.61
C TRP A 893 -15.15 -28.85 -17.61
N PRO A 894 -16.28 -28.20 -17.96
CA PRO A 894 -17.52 -28.35 -17.22
C PRO A 894 -18.19 -29.67 -17.64
N ASP A 895 -18.99 -30.26 -16.75
CA ASP A 895 -19.76 -31.46 -17.08
C ASP A 895 -21.16 -31.45 -16.43
N THR A 896 -22.08 -32.16 -17.06
CA THR A 896 -23.44 -32.44 -16.54
C THR A 896 -23.47 -33.78 -15.83
N GLY A 897 -24.24 -33.91 -14.75
CA GLY A 897 -24.39 -35.16 -14.03
C GLY A 897 -24.95 -36.29 -14.90
N LYS A 898 -24.36 -37.48 -14.82
CA LYS A 898 -24.71 -38.70 -15.55
C LYS A 898 -25.70 -39.54 -14.75
N MET A 899 -26.67 -40.16 -15.41
CA MET A 899 -27.78 -40.89 -14.78
C MET A 899 -27.35 -42.26 -14.23
N LEU A 900 -27.33 -42.41 -12.90
CA LEU A 900 -27.04 -43.69 -12.24
C LEU A 900 -28.27 -44.62 -12.24
N GLY A 901 -29.45 -44.07 -11.96
CA GLY A 901 -30.72 -44.79 -11.91
C GLY A 901 -31.65 -44.25 -10.82
N PHE A 902 -32.71 -45.00 -10.52
CA PHE A 902 -33.72 -44.66 -9.52
C PHE A 902 -33.40 -45.23 -8.13
N VAL A 903 -33.59 -44.40 -7.10
CA VAL A 903 -33.44 -44.76 -5.69
C VAL A 903 -34.67 -44.33 -4.88
N THR A 904 -35.07 -45.13 -3.90
CA THR A 904 -36.19 -44.82 -3.01
C THR A 904 -35.80 -43.77 -1.95
N PRO A 905 -36.76 -43.07 -1.32
CA PRO A 905 -36.45 -42.05 -0.32
C PRO A 905 -35.63 -42.59 0.86
N ASN A 906 -35.91 -43.81 1.32
CA ASN A 906 -35.17 -44.43 2.44
C ASN A 906 -33.71 -44.77 2.11
N ASN A 907 -33.38 -44.93 0.82
CA ASN A 907 -32.06 -45.34 0.36
C ASN A 907 -31.24 -44.16 -0.19
N VAL A 908 -31.82 -42.97 -0.32
CA VAL A 908 -31.18 -41.82 -0.98
C VAL A 908 -29.90 -41.37 -0.25
N ILE A 909 -29.91 -41.34 1.09
CA ILE A 909 -28.74 -40.91 1.88
C ILE A 909 -27.59 -41.91 1.71
N LYS A 910 -27.87 -43.23 1.77
CA LYS A 910 -26.87 -44.28 1.54
C LYS A 910 -26.26 -44.19 0.13
N ALA A 911 -27.09 -43.90 -0.88
CA ALA A 911 -26.62 -43.72 -2.25
C ALA A 911 -25.67 -42.51 -2.37
N ILE A 912 -26.04 -41.35 -1.82
CA ILE A 912 -25.18 -40.16 -1.81
C ILE A 912 -23.88 -40.43 -1.03
N GLU A 913 -23.98 -41.11 0.11
CA GLU A 913 -22.84 -41.46 0.96
C GLU A 913 -21.85 -42.35 0.19
N SER A 914 -22.34 -43.33 -0.55
CA SER A 914 -21.50 -44.22 -1.37
C SER A 914 -20.78 -43.45 -2.49
N VAL A 915 -21.46 -42.51 -3.16
CA VAL A 915 -20.84 -41.62 -4.17
C VAL A 915 -19.80 -40.69 -3.52
N LEU A 916 -20.10 -40.13 -2.34
CA LEU A 916 -19.19 -39.25 -1.62
C LEU A 916 -17.94 -40.01 -1.13
N ILE A 917 -18.11 -41.21 -0.60
CA ILE A 917 -16.99 -42.06 -0.18
C ILE A 917 -16.16 -42.50 -1.39
N PHE A 918 -16.80 -42.84 -2.52
CA PHE A 918 -16.07 -43.07 -3.76
C PHE A 918 -15.18 -41.88 -4.12
N GLN A 919 -15.72 -40.65 -4.06
CA GLN A 919 -14.94 -39.44 -4.32
C GLN A 919 -13.83 -39.21 -3.30
N ARG A 920 -14.09 -39.49 -2.02
CA ARG A 920 -13.10 -39.36 -0.94
C ARG A 920 -11.89 -40.26 -1.20
N ASP A 921 -12.15 -41.50 -1.60
CA ASP A 921 -11.16 -42.57 -1.72
C ASP A 921 -10.40 -42.52 -3.05
N ASN A 922 -11.05 -42.11 -4.15
CA ASN A 922 -10.49 -42.19 -5.51
C ASN A 922 -10.21 -40.83 -6.17
N GLY A 923 -10.73 -39.73 -5.61
CA GLY A 923 -10.56 -38.41 -6.21
C GLY A 923 -9.12 -37.91 -6.13
N ASP A 924 -8.67 -37.26 -7.20
CA ASP A 924 -7.32 -36.71 -7.30
C ASP A 924 -7.03 -35.70 -6.18
N ARG A 925 -5.99 -35.96 -5.39
CA ARG A 925 -5.50 -35.09 -4.30
C ARG A 925 -4.17 -34.41 -4.63
N THR A 926 -3.59 -34.73 -5.79
CA THR A 926 -2.34 -34.16 -6.28
C THR A 926 -2.61 -32.88 -7.07
N ASN A 927 -3.63 -32.88 -7.94
CA ASN A 927 -4.02 -31.72 -8.74
C ASN A 927 -5.43 -31.22 -8.37
N ARG A 928 -5.50 -30.13 -7.61
CA ARG A 928 -6.79 -29.53 -7.17
C ARG A 928 -7.69 -29.06 -8.32
N LYS A 929 -7.16 -28.76 -9.51
CA LYS A 929 -7.96 -28.40 -10.70
C LYS A 929 -8.69 -29.62 -11.28
N HIS A 930 -8.20 -30.83 -11.01
CA HIS A 930 -8.74 -32.12 -11.45
C HIS A 930 -9.41 -32.93 -10.30
N ALA A 931 -9.48 -32.37 -9.08
CA ALA A 931 -9.95 -33.04 -7.86
C ALA A 931 -11.49 -33.18 -7.69
N ARG A 932 -12.30 -32.89 -8.71
CA ARG A 932 -13.78 -32.94 -8.62
C ARG A 932 -14.31 -34.27 -9.16
N LEU A 933 -15.46 -34.72 -8.63
CA LEU A 933 -16.06 -36.02 -8.95
C LEU A 933 -16.18 -36.31 -10.44
N ARG A 934 -16.53 -35.31 -11.26
CA ARG A 934 -16.63 -35.47 -12.72
C ARG A 934 -15.37 -36.07 -13.36
N TYR A 935 -14.20 -35.59 -12.94
CA TYR A 935 -12.92 -36.07 -13.47
C TYR A 935 -12.58 -37.46 -12.95
N THR A 936 -12.92 -37.75 -11.69
CA THR A 936 -12.77 -39.09 -11.11
C THR A 936 -13.61 -40.11 -11.89
N ILE A 937 -14.87 -39.76 -12.20
CA ILE A 937 -15.77 -40.61 -13.00
C ILE A 937 -15.20 -40.82 -14.41
N ASP A 938 -14.71 -39.77 -15.07
CA ASP A 938 -14.13 -39.88 -16.40
C ASP A 938 -12.84 -40.72 -16.41
N THR A 939 -12.02 -40.61 -15.36
CA THR A 939 -10.77 -41.39 -15.21
C THR A 939 -11.06 -42.88 -14.98
N VAL A 940 -12.05 -43.19 -14.14
CA VAL A 940 -12.41 -44.56 -13.76
C VAL A 940 -13.32 -45.23 -14.80
N GLY A 941 -14.04 -44.43 -15.58
CA GLY A 941 -15.11 -44.88 -16.48
C GLY A 941 -16.46 -44.96 -15.75
N PHE A 942 -17.52 -44.48 -16.39
CA PHE A 942 -18.85 -44.35 -15.76
C PHE A 942 -19.45 -45.69 -15.28
N GLU A 943 -19.40 -46.74 -16.09
CA GLU A 943 -19.91 -48.07 -15.71
C GLU A 943 -19.15 -48.66 -14.52
N ASN A 944 -17.83 -48.51 -14.52
CA ASN A 944 -17.01 -48.98 -13.41
C ASN A 944 -17.26 -48.18 -12.12
N PHE A 945 -17.39 -46.85 -12.24
CA PHE A 945 -17.84 -46.00 -11.13
C PHE A 945 -19.19 -46.48 -10.56
N LYS A 946 -20.18 -46.73 -11.42
CA LYS A 946 -21.49 -47.23 -11.00
C LYS A 946 -21.36 -48.55 -10.24
N ASN A 947 -20.61 -49.52 -10.76
CA ASN A 947 -20.38 -50.81 -10.11
C ASN A 947 -19.75 -50.65 -8.72
N ILE A 948 -18.70 -49.82 -8.58
CA ILE A 948 -18.03 -49.58 -7.28
C ILE A 948 -18.99 -48.92 -6.27
N VAL A 949 -19.87 -48.04 -6.74
CA VAL A 949 -20.90 -47.44 -5.87
C VAL A 949 -21.93 -48.50 -5.45
N GLU A 950 -22.40 -49.35 -6.36
CA GLU A 950 -23.35 -50.43 -6.06
C GLU A 950 -22.76 -51.50 -5.12
N GLU A 951 -21.47 -51.82 -5.22
CA GLU A 951 -20.77 -52.74 -4.30
C GLU A 951 -20.77 -52.28 -2.84
N ARG A 952 -20.92 -50.96 -2.60
CA ARG A 952 -21.02 -50.38 -1.25
C ARG A 952 -22.45 -50.33 -0.73
N LEU A 953 -23.44 -50.58 -1.59
CA LEU A 953 -24.85 -50.52 -1.26
C LEU A 953 -25.39 -51.93 -1.00
N ASP A 954 -26.42 -52.00 -0.16
CA ASP A 954 -27.23 -53.21 0.04
C ASP A 954 -28.32 -53.37 -1.05
N PHE A 955 -28.24 -52.58 -2.13
CA PHE A 955 -29.19 -52.56 -3.24
C PHE A 955 -28.51 -52.00 -4.51
N ASN A 956 -29.06 -52.36 -5.68
CA ASN A 956 -28.66 -51.78 -6.97
C ASN A 956 -29.60 -50.64 -7.36
N PHE A 957 -29.12 -49.70 -8.18
CA PHE A 957 -29.97 -48.67 -8.75
C PHE A 957 -31.01 -49.31 -9.68
N LYS A 958 -32.28 -48.92 -9.53
CA LYS A 958 -33.33 -49.35 -10.46
C LYS A 958 -33.21 -48.56 -11.78
N PRO A 959 -33.83 -49.02 -12.88
CA PRO A 959 -33.93 -48.21 -14.09
C PRO A 959 -34.51 -46.81 -13.77
N PRO A 960 -34.02 -45.73 -14.42
CA PRO A 960 -34.57 -44.39 -14.25
C PRO A 960 -36.06 -44.39 -14.58
N ARG A 961 -36.82 -43.53 -13.90
CA ARG A 961 -38.25 -43.31 -14.19
C ARG A 961 -38.45 -42.06 -15.03
N ASP A 962 -39.57 -42.00 -15.74
CA ASP A 962 -39.87 -40.86 -16.60
C ASP A 962 -40.13 -39.58 -15.79
N TYR A 963 -39.71 -38.44 -16.35
CA TYR A 963 -39.93 -37.10 -15.84
C TYR A 963 -39.87 -36.09 -17.00
N ALA A 964 -40.41 -34.89 -16.80
CA ALA A 964 -40.32 -33.78 -17.74
C ALA A 964 -39.86 -32.53 -17.01
N ILE A 965 -39.06 -31.68 -17.66
CA ILE A 965 -38.66 -30.36 -17.15
C ILE A 965 -39.11 -29.32 -18.17
N ASP A 966 -39.93 -28.37 -17.71
CA ASP A 966 -40.52 -27.34 -18.55
C ASP A 966 -39.89 -25.96 -18.29
N SER A 967 -39.24 -25.75 -17.14
CA SER A 967 -38.66 -24.44 -16.80
C SER A 967 -37.41 -24.54 -15.91
N ASN A 968 -36.48 -23.62 -16.13
CA ASN A 968 -35.32 -23.32 -15.27
C ASN A 968 -35.45 -21.94 -14.58
N VAL A 969 -36.55 -21.24 -14.83
CA VAL A 969 -36.80 -19.88 -14.33
C VAL A 969 -37.73 -19.93 -13.13
N ASP A 970 -37.54 -19.01 -12.19
CA ASP A 970 -38.40 -18.88 -11.01
C ASP A 970 -39.81 -18.44 -11.39
N LYS A 971 -40.80 -18.79 -10.57
CA LYS A 971 -42.18 -18.35 -10.75
C LYS A 971 -42.42 -17.03 -10.03
N PHE A 972 -42.35 -15.92 -10.77
CA PHE A 972 -42.51 -14.56 -10.24
C PHE A 972 -43.97 -14.21 -9.93
N GLY A 973 -44.17 -13.36 -8.92
CA GLY A 973 -45.49 -12.85 -8.54
C GLY A 973 -46.23 -13.69 -7.52
N TRP A 974 -47.53 -13.40 -7.35
CA TRP A 974 -48.40 -14.08 -6.38
C TRP A 974 -48.87 -15.44 -6.89
N VAL A 975 -48.72 -16.44 -6.03
CA VAL A 975 -49.24 -17.80 -6.22
C VAL A 975 -49.95 -18.22 -4.95
N LYS A 976 -51.06 -18.94 -5.11
CA LYS A 976 -51.78 -19.58 -3.99
C LYS A 976 -51.56 -21.08 -4.07
N ASP A 977 -51.14 -21.67 -2.96
CA ASP A 977 -50.90 -23.11 -2.86
C ASP A 977 -52.19 -23.89 -2.57
N GLU A 978 -52.09 -25.21 -2.57
CA GLU A 978 -53.20 -26.13 -2.32
C GLU A 978 -53.76 -26.07 -0.89
N THR A 979 -53.04 -25.43 0.04
CA THR A 979 -53.47 -25.22 1.43
C THR A 979 -54.15 -23.86 1.64
N GLY A 980 -54.23 -23.04 0.59
CA GLY A 980 -54.81 -21.71 0.64
C GLY A 980 -53.85 -20.62 1.15
N LEU A 981 -52.55 -20.91 1.28
CA LEU A 981 -51.55 -19.91 1.61
C LEU A 981 -51.03 -19.24 0.34
N ASN A 982 -50.69 -17.96 0.47
CA ASN A 982 -50.18 -17.12 -0.60
C ASN A 982 -48.66 -16.98 -0.51
N HIS A 983 -48.01 -16.95 -1.65
CA HIS A 983 -46.56 -16.82 -1.80
C HIS A 983 -46.25 -15.78 -2.88
N PHE A 984 -45.29 -14.92 -2.63
CA PHE A 984 -44.86 -13.89 -3.57
C PHE A 984 -43.37 -13.99 -3.86
N THR A 985 -43.01 -14.36 -5.08
CA THR A 985 -41.61 -14.34 -5.53
C THR A 985 -41.26 -12.96 -6.03
N THR A 986 -40.31 -12.30 -5.35
CA THR A 986 -39.80 -10.98 -5.72
C THR A 986 -38.48 -11.12 -6.48
N PHE A 987 -38.34 -10.34 -7.55
CA PHE A 987 -37.11 -10.29 -8.33
C PHE A 987 -36.06 -9.49 -7.57
N ILE A 988 -34.86 -10.08 -7.44
CA ILE A 988 -33.70 -9.41 -6.88
C ILE A 988 -32.58 -9.46 -7.90
N GLU A 989 -32.20 -8.30 -8.44
CA GLU A 989 -31.16 -8.22 -9.46
C GLU A 989 -29.83 -8.74 -8.91
N ASN A 990 -29.32 -9.80 -9.54
CA ASN A 990 -28.13 -10.51 -9.09
C ASN A 990 -28.15 -10.91 -7.61
N GLY A 991 -29.30 -11.09 -6.98
CA GLY A 991 -29.40 -11.40 -5.55
C GLY A 991 -28.75 -10.39 -4.61
N ARG A 992 -28.44 -9.16 -5.04
CA ARG A 992 -27.88 -8.13 -4.16
C ARG A 992 -29.03 -7.41 -3.47
N VAL A 993 -29.03 -7.45 -2.14
CA VAL A 993 -29.98 -6.71 -1.30
C VAL A 993 -29.28 -5.49 -0.73
N LEU A 994 -29.63 -4.32 -1.26
CA LEU A 994 -29.20 -3.01 -0.80
C LEU A 994 -30.35 -2.00 -0.96
N ASP A 995 -30.19 -0.83 -0.34
CA ASP A 995 -30.96 0.35 -0.73
C ASP A 995 -30.14 1.17 -1.73
N ALA A 996 -30.77 1.61 -2.81
CA ALA A 996 -30.19 2.44 -3.87
C ALA A 996 -31.16 3.57 -4.25
N PRO A 997 -30.70 4.64 -4.92
CA PRO A 997 -31.58 5.72 -5.36
C PRO A 997 -32.75 5.19 -6.19
N GLY A 998 -33.98 5.38 -5.70
CA GLY A 998 -35.20 4.87 -6.34
C GLY A 998 -35.57 3.42 -6.02
N MET A 999 -34.74 2.68 -5.26
CA MET A 999 -34.97 1.29 -4.87
C MET A 999 -34.64 1.08 -3.38
N ASN A 1000 -35.66 1.08 -2.52
CA ASN A 1000 -35.51 0.85 -1.08
C ASN A 1000 -35.72 -0.63 -0.72
N GLN A 1001 -35.07 -1.53 -1.45
CA GLN A 1001 -35.32 -2.97 -1.40
C GLN A 1001 -34.95 -3.57 -0.03
N LYS A 1002 -33.78 -3.21 0.52
CA LYS A 1002 -33.32 -3.72 1.81
C LYS A 1002 -34.25 -3.24 2.92
N THR A 1003 -34.56 -1.95 2.95
CA THR A 1003 -35.52 -1.38 3.91
C THR A 1003 -36.88 -2.05 3.77
N GLY A 1004 -37.38 -2.27 2.54
CA GLY A 1004 -38.66 -2.93 2.32
C GLY A 1004 -38.72 -4.37 2.84
N LEU A 1005 -37.68 -5.16 2.58
CA LEU A 1005 -37.59 -6.53 3.10
C LEU A 1005 -37.48 -6.56 4.63
N ARG A 1006 -36.78 -5.60 5.24
CA ARG A 1006 -36.76 -5.42 6.70
C ARG A 1006 -38.16 -5.10 7.25
N GLU A 1007 -38.91 -4.19 6.65
CA GLU A 1007 -40.26 -3.84 7.12
C GLU A 1007 -41.25 -5.00 6.94
N ILE A 1008 -41.13 -5.75 5.84
CA ILE A 1008 -41.88 -7.00 5.64
C ILE A 1008 -41.52 -8.04 6.70
N ALA A 1009 -40.24 -8.19 7.06
CA ALA A 1009 -39.81 -9.08 8.12
C ALA A 1009 -40.38 -8.66 9.50
N LYS A 1010 -40.34 -7.35 9.84
CA LYS A 1010 -40.96 -6.83 11.07
C LYS A 1010 -42.46 -7.10 11.11
N TYR A 1011 -43.15 -6.90 9.98
CA TYR A 1011 -44.58 -7.19 9.86
C TYR A 1011 -44.87 -8.68 10.09
N MET A 1012 -44.14 -9.56 9.41
CA MET A 1012 -44.27 -11.02 9.53
C MET A 1012 -43.97 -11.50 10.96
N GLN A 1013 -42.93 -10.97 11.60
CA GLN A 1013 -42.60 -11.24 13.01
C GLN A 1013 -43.74 -10.81 13.94
N LEU A 1014 -44.23 -9.58 13.80
CA LEU A 1014 -45.31 -9.03 14.63
C LEU A 1014 -46.60 -9.84 14.51
N LYS A 1015 -46.95 -10.26 13.28
CA LYS A 1015 -48.15 -11.06 12.99
C LYS A 1015 -47.95 -12.55 13.20
N LYS A 1016 -46.72 -13.00 13.50
CA LYS A 1016 -46.32 -14.41 13.59
C LYS A 1016 -46.76 -15.20 12.37
N CYS A 1017 -46.53 -14.64 11.19
CA CYS A 1017 -46.88 -15.23 9.91
C CYS A 1017 -45.69 -15.22 8.95
N GLY A 1018 -45.75 -16.08 7.94
CA GLY A 1018 -44.82 -16.09 6.83
C GLY A 1018 -43.37 -16.52 7.13
N GLU A 1019 -42.60 -16.63 6.06
CA GLU A 1019 -41.16 -16.89 6.06
C GLU A 1019 -40.55 -16.38 4.74
N PHE A 1020 -39.23 -16.24 4.71
CA PHE A 1020 -38.50 -16.04 3.46
C PHE A 1020 -37.99 -17.38 2.91
N ARG A 1021 -38.08 -17.58 1.59
CA ARG A 1021 -37.51 -18.73 0.89
C ARG A 1021 -36.66 -18.26 -0.28
N LEU A 1022 -35.40 -18.68 -0.33
CA LEU A 1022 -34.43 -18.33 -1.35
C LEU A 1022 -34.51 -19.30 -2.53
N THR A 1023 -34.19 -18.81 -3.73
CA THR A 1023 -34.20 -19.61 -4.95
C THR A 1023 -32.79 -19.93 -5.46
N GLY A 1024 -32.67 -20.95 -6.32
CA GLY A 1024 -31.43 -21.28 -7.01
C GLY A 1024 -30.96 -20.23 -8.03
N ASN A 1025 -31.83 -19.27 -8.35
CA ASN A 1025 -31.60 -18.16 -9.28
C ASN A 1025 -31.36 -16.81 -8.58
N GLN A 1026 -31.09 -16.82 -7.27
CA GLN A 1026 -30.72 -15.62 -6.48
C GLN A 1026 -31.89 -14.69 -6.16
N HIS A 1027 -33.12 -15.20 -6.12
CA HIS A 1027 -34.31 -14.44 -5.73
C HIS A 1027 -34.86 -14.90 -4.39
N ILE A 1028 -35.92 -14.25 -3.94
CA ILE A 1028 -36.55 -14.51 -2.65
C ILE A 1028 -38.06 -14.57 -2.79
N ILE A 1029 -38.67 -15.47 -2.03
CA ILE A 1029 -40.10 -15.70 -1.95
C ILE A 1029 -40.55 -15.33 -0.55
N ILE A 1030 -41.54 -14.45 -0.45
CA ILE A 1030 -42.29 -14.18 0.78
C ILE A 1030 -43.41 -15.21 0.82
N SER A 1031 -43.24 -16.21 1.68
CA SER A 1031 -43.97 -17.48 1.65
C SER A 1031 -44.87 -17.62 2.87
N LYS A 1032 -45.88 -18.49 2.79
CA LYS A 1032 -46.82 -18.86 3.88
C LYS A 1032 -47.68 -17.68 4.39
N ILE A 1033 -48.20 -16.87 3.48
CA ILE A 1033 -49.04 -15.70 3.80
C ILE A 1033 -50.52 -16.06 3.80
N GLN A 1034 -51.20 -15.86 4.92
CA GLN A 1034 -52.65 -16.06 5.04
C GLN A 1034 -53.43 -14.92 4.35
N ASP A 1035 -54.64 -15.20 3.87
CA ASP A 1035 -55.48 -14.25 3.12
C ASP A 1035 -55.76 -12.94 3.89
N ASN A 1036 -55.88 -13.02 5.22
CA ASN A 1036 -56.15 -11.87 6.08
C ASN A 1036 -54.98 -10.87 6.18
N TYR A 1037 -53.76 -11.26 5.80
CA TYR A 1037 -52.58 -10.39 5.80
C TYR A 1037 -52.16 -9.94 4.39
N LEU A 1038 -52.82 -10.48 3.36
CA LEU A 1038 -52.49 -10.24 1.97
C LEU A 1038 -52.64 -8.76 1.54
N PRO A 1039 -53.70 -8.01 1.95
CA PRO A 1039 -53.84 -6.60 1.57
C PRO A 1039 -52.70 -5.73 2.08
N GLU A 1040 -52.31 -5.87 3.35
CA GLU A 1040 -51.24 -5.09 3.95
C GLU A 1040 -49.87 -5.44 3.37
N LEU A 1041 -49.60 -6.72 3.10
CA LEU A 1041 -48.35 -7.13 2.45
C LEU A 1041 -48.25 -6.64 1.01
N LYS A 1042 -49.36 -6.61 0.26
CA LYS A 1042 -49.38 -5.99 -1.08
C LYS A 1042 -49.05 -4.51 -1.02
N GLU A 1043 -49.57 -3.79 -0.03
CA GLU A 1043 -49.27 -2.37 0.14
C GLU A 1043 -47.79 -2.16 0.51
N LEU A 1044 -47.23 -2.99 1.40
CA LEU A 1044 -45.80 -2.95 1.73
C LEU A 1044 -44.93 -3.23 0.51
N LEU A 1045 -45.22 -4.29 -0.25
CA LEU A 1045 -44.48 -4.62 -1.47
C LEU A 1045 -44.51 -3.46 -2.47
N LYS A 1046 -45.68 -2.85 -2.68
CA LYS A 1046 -45.87 -1.71 -3.57
C LYS A 1046 -45.13 -0.46 -3.08
N GLN A 1047 -45.21 -0.15 -1.78
CA GLN A 1047 -44.53 0.98 -1.16
C GLN A 1047 -43.02 0.94 -1.40
N PHE A 1048 -42.43 -0.26 -1.36
CA PHE A 1048 -41.00 -0.47 -1.55
C PHE A 1048 -40.62 -0.97 -2.95
N GLN A 1049 -41.56 -0.97 -3.91
CA GLN A 1049 -41.37 -1.41 -5.30
C GLN A 1049 -40.87 -2.86 -5.45
N LEU A 1050 -41.17 -3.70 -4.47
CA LEU A 1050 -40.82 -5.12 -4.46
C LEU A 1050 -41.81 -5.97 -5.28
N ASP A 1051 -42.92 -5.38 -5.74
CA ASP A 1051 -43.96 -6.01 -6.56
C ASP A 1051 -43.79 -5.81 -8.07
N ASN A 1052 -42.68 -5.24 -8.53
CA ASN A 1052 -42.46 -4.97 -9.95
C ASN A 1052 -42.25 -6.27 -10.76
N LEU A 1053 -43.24 -6.63 -11.57
CA LEU A 1053 -43.21 -7.80 -12.47
C LEU A 1053 -43.02 -7.42 -13.95
N GLN A 1054 -42.93 -6.13 -14.29
CA GLN A 1054 -42.84 -5.65 -15.68
C GLN A 1054 -41.40 -5.72 -16.22
N LEU A 1055 -40.77 -6.90 -16.11
CA LEU A 1055 -39.40 -7.17 -16.55
C LEU A 1055 -39.41 -8.03 -17.82
N SER A 1056 -38.35 -7.95 -18.63
CA SER A 1056 -38.22 -8.79 -19.84
C SER A 1056 -37.98 -10.26 -19.49
N GLY A 1057 -38.26 -11.16 -20.44
CA GLY A 1057 -37.94 -12.58 -20.30
C GLY A 1057 -36.44 -12.83 -20.09
N LEU A 1058 -35.59 -12.02 -20.72
CA LEU A 1058 -34.13 -12.05 -20.52
C LEU A 1058 -33.76 -11.74 -19.08
N LYS A 1059 -34.24 -10.63 -18.52
CA LYS A 1059 -33.84 -10.19 -17.17
C LYS A 1059 -34.27 -11.16 -16.09
N LEU A 1060 -35.47 -11.73 -16.21
CA LEU A 1060 -36.00 -12.74 -15.28
C LEU A 1060 -35.26 -14.09 -15.32
N SER A 1061 -34.57 -14.40 -16.43
CA SER A 1061 -33.82 -15.65 -16.62
C SER A 1061 -32.30 -15.48 -16.50
N SER A 1062 -31.84 -14.28 -16.18
CA SER A 1062 -30.43 -13.93 -16.17
C SER A 1062 -29.85 -13.82 -14.77
N SER A 1063 -28.57 -14.20 -14.61
CA SER A 1063 -27.87 -14.03 -13.33
C SER A 1063 -26.37 -13.85 -13.50
N SER A 1064 -25.73 -13.29 -12.47
CA SER A 1064 -24.27 -13.13 -12.42
C SER A 1064 -23.68 -13.66 -11.12
N CYS A 1065 -22.35 -13.86 -11.12
CA CYS A 1065 -21.61 -14.03 -9.87
C CYS A 1065 -21.16 -12.68 -9.31
N VAL A 1066 -20.66 -12.66 -8.07
CA VAL A 1066 -20.18 -11.42 -7.43
C VAL A 1066 -19.13 -10.70 -8.28
N GLY A 1067 -18.08 -11.41 -8.71
CA GLY A 1067 -16.96 -10.76 -9.43
C GLY A 1067 -16.18 -9.81 -8.52
N PHE A 1068 -15.70 -8.70 -9.07
CA PHE A 1068 -15.08 -7.63 -8.29
C PHE A 1068 -16.09 -6.93 -7.36
N PRO A 1069 -15.63 -6.23 -6.30
CA PRO A 1069 -14.24 -6.10 -5.88
C PRO A 1069 -13.76 -7.24 -4.97
N THR A 1070 -14.68 -7.99 -4.35
CA THR A 1070 -14.34 -8.88 -3.23
C THR A 1070 -13.88 -10.28 -3.64
N CYS A 1071 -14.19 -10.75 -4.86
CA CYS A 1071 -13.73 -12.06 -5.30
C CYS A 1071 -12.23 -12.02 -5.64
N GLY A 1072 -11.40 -12.67 -4.84
CA GLY A 1072 -9.95 -12.81 -5.11
C GLY A 1072 -9.59 -13.59 -6.38
N LEU A 1073 -10.57 -14.21 -7.06
CA LEU A 1073 -10.38 -14.96 -8.31
C LEU A 1073 -10.99 -14.29 -9.54
N ALA A 1074 -11.64 -13.12 -9.39
CA ALA A 1074 -12.26 -12.43 -10.52
C ALA A 1074 -11.20 -11.89 -11.49
N MET A 1075 -11.42 -12.10 -12.78
CA MET A 1075 -10.59 -11.58 -13.87
C MET A 1075 -11.29 -10.41 -14.57
N ALA A 1076 -12.62 -10.43 -14.66
CA ALA A 1076 -13.45 -9.35 -15.19
C ALA A 1076 -14.63 -9.05 -14.25
N GLU A 1077 -15.30 -7.93 -14.49
CA GLU A 1077 -16.56 -7.59 -13.82
C GLU A 1077 -17.64 -8.63 -14.07
N SER A 1078 -18.59 -8.73 -13.16
CA SER A 1078 -19.73 -9.64 -13.28
C SER A 1078 -20.99 -8.97 -12.76
N GLU A 1079 -21.18 -8.90 -11.45
CA GLU A 1079 -22.37 -8.31 -10.83
C GLU A 1079 -22.58 -6.83 -11.22
N ARG A 1080 -21.50 -6.04 -11.22
CA ARG A 1080 -21.55 -4.60 -11.53
C ARG A 1080 -21.72 -4.31 -13.02
N PHE A 1081 -21.24 -5.21 -13.89
CA PHE A 1081 -21.38 -5.09 -15.33
C PHE A 1081 -22.73 -5.59 -15.84
N PHE A 1082 -23.37 -6.52 -15.11
CA PHE A 1082 -24.61 -7.15 -15.51
C PHE A 1082 -25.74 -6.17 -15.87
N PRO A 1083 -26.06 -5.12 -15.08
CA PRO A 1083 -27.15 -4.21 -15.44
C PRO A 1083 -26.90 -3.47 -16.76
N ILE A 1084 -25.64 -3.18 -17.08
CA ILE A 1084 -25.25 -2.46 -18.29
C ILE A 1084 -25.50 -3.34 -19.53
N VAL A 1085 -24.89 -4.52 -19.55
CA VAL A 1085 -24.97 -5.42 -20.73
C VAL A 1085 -26.35 -6.03 -20.92
N VAL A 1086 -27.07 -6.33 -19.83
CA VAL A 1086 -28.43 -6.87 -19.94
C VAL A 1086 -29.37 -5.83 -20.53
N THR A 1087 -29.29 -4.57 -20.09
CA THR A 1087 -30.13 -3.49 -20.66
C THR A 1087 -29.90 -3.33 -22.17
N GLU A 1088 -28.64 -3.35 -22.63
CA GLU A 1088 -28.31 -3.22 -24.06
C GLU A 1088 -28.83 -4.41 -24.90
N ILE A 1089 -28.80 -5.62 -24.34
CA ILE A 1089 -29.35 -6.81 -24.99
C ILE A 1089 -30.89 -6.80 -24.94
N GLU A 1090 -31.50 -6.34 -23.84
CA GLU A 1090 -32.95 -6.17 -23.73
C GLU A 1090 -33.48 -5.24 -24.84
N GLU A 1091 -32.87 -4.07 -25.02
CA GLU A 1091 -33.22 -3.13 -26.11
C GLU A 1091 -33.13 -3.81 -27.48
N THR A 1092 -32.10 -4.62 -27.69
CA THR A 1092 -31.92 -5.38 -28.95
C THR A 1092 -33.00 -6.46 -29.14
N LEU A 1093 -33.42 -7.14 -28.08
CA LEU A 1093 -34.52 -8.11 -28.16
C LEU A 1093 -35.86 -7.41 -28.40
N GLU A 1094 -36.08 -6.24 -27.78
CA GLU A 1094 -37.27 -5.42 -28.00
C GLU A 1094 -37.39 -4.94 -29.46
N ASP A 1095 -36.28 -4.51 -30.08
CA ASP A 1095 -36.21 -4.15 -31.52
C ASP A 1095 -36.76 -5.27 -32.44
N PHE A 1096 -36.63 -6.54 -32.02
CA PHE A 1096 -37.06 -7.71 -32.78
C PHE A 1096 -38.38 -8.33 -32.28
N GLY A 1097 -39.07 -7.67 -31.34
CA GLY A 1097 -40.33 -8.16 -30.78
C GLY A 1097 -40.18 -9.34 -29.81
N LEU A 1098 -38.99 -9.56 -29.27
CA LEU A 1098 -38.62 -10.69 -28.40
C LEU A 1098 -38.62 -10.33 -26.90
N ARG A 1099 -39.28 -9.24 -26.50
CA ARG A 1099 -39.29 -8.74 -25.11
C ARG A 1099 -39.68 -9.80 -24.06
N HIS A 1100 -40.66 -10.63 -24.41
CA HIS A 1100 -41.23 -11.64 -23.52
C HIS A 1100 -40.59 -13.02 -23.70
N ASP A 1101 -39.69 -13.16 -24.68
CA ASP A 1101 -38.97 -14.39 -24.89
C ASP A 1101 -37.83 -14.52 -23.88
N SER A 1102 -37.71 -15.72 -23.31
CA SER A 1102 -36.71 -16.03 -22.29
C SER A 1102 -35.44 -16.56 -22.96
N VAL A 1103 -34.32 -15.89 -22.71
CA VAL A 1103 -32.97 -16.32 -23.11
C VAL A 1103 -32.12 -16.39 -21.86
N VAL A 1104 -31.73 -17.59 -21.45
CA VAL A 1104 -30.95 -17.78 -20.21
C VAL A 1104 -29.54 -17.21 -20.42
N LEU A 1105 -29.27 -16.04 -19.85
CA LEU A 1105 -27.98 -15.37 -19.90
C LEU A 1105 -27.25 -15.42 -18.55
N ARG A 1106 -25.98 -15.81 -18.55
CA ARG A 1106 -25.20 -15.90 -17.30
C ARG A 1106 -23.82 -15.28 -17.42
N ILE A 1107 -23.47 -14.44 -16.45
CA ILE A 1107 -22.16 -13.77 -16.40
C ILE A 1107 -21.33 -14.32 -15.24
N SER A 1108 -20.09 -14.72 -15.52
CA SER A 1108 -19.11 -15.13 -14.51
C SER A 1108 -17.82 -14.35 -14.70
N GLY A 1109 -17.27 -13.77 -13.64
CA GLY A 1109 -16.04 -12.98 -13.71
C GLY A 1109 -14.75 -13.79 -13.96
N CYS A 1110 -14.82 -15.14 -13.95
CA CYS A 1110 -13.71 -16.03 -14.29
C CYS A 1110 -14.20 -17.46 -14.65
N GLY A 1111 -13.29 -18.33 -15.10
CA GLY A 1111 -13.57 -19.72 -15.52
C GLY A 1111 -14.12 -20.66 -14.43
N ASN A 1112 -14.13 -20.25 -13.15
CA ASN A 1112 -14.70 -21.09 -12.07
C ASN A 1112 -16.21 -21.37 -12.23
N GLY A 1113 -16.92 -20.55 -13.00
CA GLY A 1113 -18.32 -20.77 -13.35
C GLY A 1113 -19.28 -20.63 -12.17
N CYS A 1114 -19.06 -19.65 -11.29
CA CYS A 1114 -19.86 -19.48 -10.08
C CYS A 1114 -21.35 -19.24 -10.37
N SER A 1115 -21.69 -18.52 -11.45
CA SER A 1115 -23.08 -18.31 -11.88
C SER A 1115 -23.68 -19.49 -12.66
N ARG A 1116 -22.94 -20.60 -12.83
CA ARG A 1116 -23.29 -21.73 -13.72
C ARG A 1116 -23.39 -21.32 -15.20
N PRO A 1117 -22.40 -20.59 -15.74
CA PRO A 1117 -22.48 -20.02 -17.08
C PRO A 1117 -22.54 -21.07 -18.18
N TRP A 1118 -21.97 -22.26 -17.97
CA TRP A 1118 -21.88 -23.29 -19.01
C TRP A 1118 -23.20 -23.96 -19.35
N LEU A 1119 -24.22 -23.81 -18.52
CA LEU A 1119 -25.58 -24.30 -18.76
C LEU A 1119 -26.51 -23.20 -19.31
N ALA A 1120 -25.98 -22.01 -19.58
CA ALA A 1120 -26.72 -20.91 -20.17
C ALA A 1120 -26.77 -21.02 -21.69
N GLU A 1121 -27.85 -20.53 -22.30
CA GLU A 1121 -27.92 -20.35 -23.76
C GLU A 1121 -26.89 -19.31 -24.23
N VAL A 1122 -26.71 -18.26 -23.44
CA VAL A 1122 -25.68 -17.22 -23.61
C VAL A 1122 -24.87 -17.07 -22.33
N ALA A 1123 -23.55 -17.15 -22.42
CA ALA A 1123 -22.69 -16.92 -21.27
C ALA A 1123 -21.51 -15.99 -21.58
N LEU A 1124 -21.23 -15.11 -20.62
CA LEU A 1124 -20.08 -14.22 -20.63
C LEU A 1124 -19.13 -14.65 -19.52
N VAL A 1125 -17.94 -15.13 -19.90
CA VAL A 1125 -16.95 -15.64 -18.94
C VAL A 1125 -15.70 -14.77 -18.98
N GLY A 1126 -15.50 -13.98 -17.92
CA GLY A 1126 -14.40 -13.03 -17.78
C GLY A 1126 -13.04 -13.69 -17.88
N LYS A 1127 -12.15 -13.11 -18.69
CA LYS A 1127 -10.79 -13.61 -18.95
C LYS A 1127 -9.71 -12.59 -18.56
N ALA A 1128 -10.03 -11.30 -18.66
CA ALA A 1128 -9.20 -10.18 -18.21
C ALA A 1128 -10.12 -8.97 -17.93
N PRO A 1129 -9.63 -7.86 -17.34
CA PRO A 1129 -10.46 -6.68 -17.11
C PRO A 1129 -11.17 -6.24 -18.39
N ASN A 1130 -12.50 -6.11 -18.33
CA ASN A 1130 -13.39 -5.75 -19.45
C ASN A 1130 -13.34 -6.69 -20.67
N VAL A 1131 -12.84 -7.92 -20.50
CA VAL A 1131 -12.70 -8.91 -21.58
C VAL A 1131 -13.35 -10.24 -21.18
N TYR A 1132 -14.20 -10.76 -22.08
CA TYR A 1132 -15.04 -11.93 -21.87
C TYR A 1132 -14.91 -12.93 -23.01
N ASN A 1133 -15.01 -14.22 -22.70
CA ASN A 1133 -15.36 -15.24 -23.68
C ASN A 1133 -16.89 -15.30 -23.79
N ILE A 1134 -17.41 -15.31 -25.02
CA ILE A 1134 -18.82 -15.55 -25.33
C ILE A 1134 -19.01 -17.05 -25.58
N MET A 1135 -19.89 -17.65 -24.79
CA MET A 1135 -20.25 -19.07 -24.86
C MET A 1135 -21.71 -19.18 -25.31
N LEU A 1136 -22.01 -20.06 -26.27
CA LEU A 1136 -23.35 -20.21 -26.85
C LEU A 1136 -23.78 -21.68 -26.97
N GLY A 1137 -25.10 -21.90 -27.05
CA GLY A 1137 -25.69 -23.20 -27.41
C GLY A 1137 -26.04 -24.12 -26.23
N GLY A 1138 -26.01 -23.60 -24.99
CA GLY A 1138 -26.53 -24.32 -23.83
C GLY A 1138 -28.04 -24.55 -23.96
N GLY A 1139 -28.56 -25.57 -23.28
CA GLY A 1139 -30.00 -25.86 -23.31
C GLY A 1139 -30.78 -24.97 -22.36
N TYR A 1140 -31.96 -24.49 -22.75
CA TYR A 1140 -32.83 -23.62 -21.94
C TYR A 1140 -33.09 -24.18 -20.53
N HIS A 1141 -33.33 -25.49 -20.44
CA HIS A 1141 -33.62 -26.19 -19.19
C HIS A 1141 -32.37 -26.50 -18.35
N GLY A 1142 -31.17 -26.14 -18.80
CA GLY A 1142 -29.90 -26.44 -18.13
C GLY A 1142 -29.42 -27.89 -18.29
N ASN A 1143 -29.89 -28.58 -19.33
CA ASN A 1143 -29.58 -29.98 -19.64
C ASN A 1143 -28.41 -30.18 -20.63
N ARG A 1144 -27.93 -29.10 -21.26
CA ARG A 1144 -26.85 -29.13 -22.26
C ARG A 1144 -25.83 -28.04 -22.02
N LEU A 1145 -24.55 -28.37 -22.16
CA LEU A 1145 -23.44 -27.42 -22.06
C LEU A 1145 -23.34 -26.56 -23.31
N ASN A 1146 -23.06 -25.27 -23.13
CA ASN A 1146 -22.65 -24.39 -24.22
C ASN A 1146 -21.21 -24.66 -24.70
N LYS A 1147 -20.79 -23.93 -25.73
CA LYS A 1147 -19.46 -24.03 -26.33
C LYS A 1147 -18.90 -22.66 -26.69
N LEU A 1148 -17.57 -22.55 -26.77
CA LEU A 1148 -16.89 -21.29 -27.06
C LEU A 1148 -17.30 -20.80 -28.45
N TYR A 1149 -17.91 -19.61 -28.52
CA TYR A 1149 -18.30 -18.97 -29.77
C TYR A 1149 -17.32 -17.87 -30.18
N ARG A 1150 -16.88 -17.02 -29.24
CA ARG A 1150 -15.85 -16.00 -29.45
C ARG A 1150 -15.02 -15.81 -28.18
N SER A 1151 -13.71 -15.73 -28.32
CA SER A 1151 -12.75 -15.53 -27.24
C SER A 1151 -12.26 -14.08 -27.19
N ASN A 1152 -11.84 -13.62 -26.01
CA ASN A 1152 -11.22 -12.30 -25.83
C ASN A 1152 -12.06 -11.10 -26.32
N VAL A 1153 -13.38 -11.14 -26.18
CA VAL A 1153 -14.29 -10.07 -26.62
C VAL A 1153 -14.31 -8.95 -25.57
N LYS A 1154 -14.13 -7.70 -26.01
CA LYS A 1154 -14.26 -6.53 -25.13
C LYS A 1154 -15.74 -6.28 -24.83
N ASP A 1155 -16.04 -5.86 -23.61
CA ASP A 1155 -17.38 -5.51 -23.13
C ASP A 1155 -18.27 -4.79 -24.16
N LYS A 1156 -17.79 -3.71 -24.77
CA LYS A 1156 -18.50 -2.88 -25.76
C LYS A 1156 -18.84 -3.57 -27.08
N ASP A 1157 -18.16 -4.67 -27.42
CA ASP A 1157 -18.33 -5.37 -28.69
C ASP A 1157 -19.33 -6.53 -28.56
N ILE A 1158 -19.73 -6.89 -27.34
CA ILE A 1158 -20.57 -8.07 -27.04
C ILE A 1158 -21.94 -7.96 -27.72
N CYS A 1159 -22.66 -6.85 -27.55
CA CYS A 1159 -24.00 -6.70 -28.11
C CYS A 1159 -23.97 -6.72 -29.64
N GLY A 1160 -22.96 -6.08 -30.25
CA GLY A 1160 -22.76 -6.10 -31.70
C GLY A 1160 -22.58 -7.50 -32.29
N ILE A 1161 -22.00 -8.43 -31.52
CA ILE A 1161 -21.84 -9.83 -31.91
C ILE A 1161 -23.15 -10.63 -31.77
N LEU A 1162 -23.93 -10.37 -30.71
CA LEU A 1162 -25.17 -11.11 -30.43
C LEU A 1162 -26.37 -10.62 -31.27
N LYS A 1163 -26.44 -9.32 -31.58
CA LYS A 1163 -27.56 -8.69 -32.30
C LYS A 1163 -27.92 -9.39 -33.62
N PRO A 1164 -26.98 -9.76 -34.50
CA PRO A 1164 -27.29 -10.51 -35.72
C PRO A 1164 -27.91 -11.89 -35.45
N LEU A 1165 -27.47 -12.57 -34.38
CA LEU A 1165 -27.97 -13.89 -34.01
C LEU A 1165 -29.41 -13.81 -33.50
N PHE A 1166 -29.71 -12.83 -32.65
CA PHE A 1166 -31.08 -12.59 -32.18
C PHE A 1166 -32.03 -12.21 -33.31
N LYS A 1167 -31.57 -11.39 -34.26
CA LYS A 1167 -32.35 -11.07 -35.47
C LYS A 1167 -32.69 -12.33 -36.26
N GLN A 1168 -31.72 -13.22 -36.44
CA GLN A 1168 -31.93 -14.47 -37.17
C GLN A 1168 -32.90 -15.39 -36.42
N TRP A 1169 -32.75 -15.49 -35.09
CA TRP A 1169 -33.66 -16.26 -34.24
C TRP A 1169 -35.10 -15.75 -34.34
N ALA A 1170 -35.32 -14.44 -34.26
CA ALA A 1170 -36.65 -13.84 -34.41
C ALA A 1170 -37.33 -14.22 -35.73
N LEU A 1171 -36.57 -14.31 -36.82
CA LEU A 1171 -37.09 -14.55 -38.18
C LEU A 1171 -37.22 -16.03 -38.54
N GLU A 1172 -36.37 -16.89 -37.99
CA GLU A 1172 -36.17 -18.27 -38.49
C GLU A 1172 -36.41 -19.36 -37.45
N ARG A 1173 -36.78 -19.02 -36.21
CA ARG A 1173 -37.11 -20.00 -35.16
C ARG A 1173 -38.37 -20.80 -35.47
N TYR A 1174 -38.42 -22.03 -34.99
CA TYR A 1174 -39.68 -22.76 -34.92
C TYR A 1174 -40.52 -22.27 -33.73
N GLU A 1175 -41.81 -22.62 -33.75
CA GLU A 1175 -42.71 -22.32 -32.63
C GLU A 1175 -42.16 -22.97 -31.34
N ALA A 1176 -42.11 -22.19 -30.26
CA ALA A 1176 -41.54 -22.57 -28.97
C ALA A 1176 -40.05 -23.00 -28.99
N GLU A 1177 -39.30 -22.69 -30.04
CA GLU A 1177 -37.86 -22.97 -30.09
C GLU A 1177 -37.04 -21.92 -29.33
N HIS A 1178 -36.33 -22.37 -28.30
CA HIS A 1178 -35.41 -21.55 -27.51
C HIS A 1178 -34.13 -21.20 -28.28
N PHE A 1179 -33.46 -20.11 -27.89
CA PHE A 1179 -32.32 -19.56 -28.61
C PHE A 1179 -31.15 -20.54 -28.71
N GLY A 1180 -30.83 -21.25 -27.64
CA GLY A 1180 -29.77 -22.25 -27.60
C GLY A 1180 -30.00 -23.40 -28.58
N ASP A 1181 -31.24 -23.90 -28.68
CA ASP A 1181 -31.61 -24.97 -29.62
C ASP A 1181 -31.59 -24.49 -31.07
N PHE A 1182 -32.06 -23.27 -31.30
CA PHE A 1182 -31.97 -22.60 -32.60
C PHE A 1182 -30.53 -22.54 -33.12
N LEU A 1183 -29.57 -22.18 -32.27
CA LEU A 1183 -28.16 -22.08 -32.66
C LEU A 1183 -27.57 -23.44 -33.06
N ILE A 1184 -27.97 -24.54 -32.41
CA ILE A 1184 -27.58 -25.90 -32.78
C ILE A 1184 -28.21 -26.30 -34.12
N ARG A 1185 -29.52 -26.07 -34.29
CA ARG A 1185 -30.25 -26.43 -35.51
C ARG A 1185 -29.71 -25.71 -36.74
N LYS A 1186 -29.34 -24.43 -36.60
CA LYS A 1186 -28.76 -23.61 -37.68
C LYS A 1186 -27.28 -23.86 -37.93
N ASP A 1187 -26.68 -24.80 -37.19
CA ASP A 1187 -25.27 -25.13 -37.25
C ASP A 1187 -24.33 -23.94 -36.97
N ILE A 1188 -24.81 -22.96 -36.19
CA ILE A 1188 -24.03 -21.77 -35.79
C ILE A 1188 -22.99 -22.17 -34.73
N ILE A 1189 -23.35 -23.09 -33.84
CA ILE A 1189 -22.45 -23.67 -32.84
C ILE A 1189 -22.69 -25.18 -32.77
N LYS A 1190 -21.63 -25.97 -32.61
CA LYS A 1190 -21.74 -27.42 -32.47
C LYS A 1190 -22.14 -27.79 -31.05
N GLU A 1191 -23.03 -28.77 -30.93
CA GLU A 1191 -23.47 -29.32 -29.65
C GLU A 1191 -22.29 -29.93 -28.85
N THR A 1192 -22.35 -29.77 -27.53
CA THR A 1192 -21.50 -30.50 -26.59
C THR A 1192 -22.28 -31.71 -26.08
N THR A 1193 -21.90 -32.91 -26.52
CA THR A 1193 -22.59 -34.17 -26.16
C THR A 1193 -22.18 -34.70 -24.80
N GLU A 1194 -20.91 -34.52 -24.41
CA GLU A 1194 -20.36 -34.87 -23.10
C GLU A 1194 -19.32 -33.82 -22.68
N GLY A 1195 -19.14 -33.62 -21.37
CA GLY A 1195 -18.20 -32.63 -20.85
C GLY A 1195 -16.76 -32.79 -21.38
N LYS A 1196 -16.25 -34.03 -21.50
CA LYS A 1196 -14.89 -34.28 -22.02
C LYS A 1196 -14.67 -33.79 -23.46
N HIS A 1197 -15.75 -33.62 -24.24
CA HIS A 1197 -15.76 -33.12 -25.61
C HIS A 1197 -16.08 -31.61 -25.70
N PHE A 1198 -16.09 -30.92 -24.57
CA PHE A 1198 -16.43 -29.49 -24.50
C PHE A 1198 -15.51 -28.61 -25.36
N HIS A 1199 -14.22 -28.95 -25.44
CA HIS A 1199 -13.23 -28.22 -26.23
C HIS A 1199 -13.13 -28.70 -27.69
N ASP A 1200 -13.86 -29.76 -28.05
CA ASP A 1200 -13.83 -30.33 -29.40
C ASP A 1200 -14.75 -29.55 -30.35
N ASN A 1201 -14.44 -29.56 -31.65
CA ASN A 1201 -15.26 -28.96 -32.71
C ASN A 1201 -15.56 -27.45 -32.51
N VAL A 1202 -14.65 -26.72 -31.85
CA VAL A 1202 -14.69 -25.26 -31.75
C VAL A 1202 -14.21 -24.66 -33.08
N ALA A 1203 -14.98 -23.74 -33.66
CA ALA A 1203 -14.63 -23.10 -34.93
C ALA A 1203 -13.33 -22.29 -34.78
N GLN A 1204 -12.47 -22.28 -35.81
CA GLN A 1204 -11.23 -21.49 -35.77
C GLN A 1204 -11.49 -19.98 -35.60
N GLU A 1205 -12.61 -19.48 -36.11
CA GLU A 1205 -13.03 -18.08 -35.95
C GLU A 1205 -13.42 -17.72 -34.50
N ALA A 1206 -13.66 -18.72 -33.65
CA ALA A 1206 -13.98 -18.49 -32.25
C ALA A 1206 -12.79 -17.95 -31.45
N TYR A 1207 -11.59 -18.03 -32.00
CA TYR A 1207 -10.33 -17.89 -31.31
C TYR A 1207 -9.70 -16.53 -31.51
#